data_AF-A0A497AS93-F1
#
_entry.id   AF-A0A497AS93-F1
#
_cell.length_a   1.000
_cell.length_b   1.000
_cell.length_c   1.000
_cell.angle_alpha   90.00
_cell.angle_beta   90.00
_cell.angle_gamma   90.00
#
_symmetry.space_group_name_H-M   'P 1'
#
loop_
_entity.id
_entity.type
_entity.pdbx_description
1 polymer ?
#
loop_
_entity_poly.entity_id
_entity_poly.type
_entity_poly.pdbx_seq_one_letter_code
_entity_poly.pdbx_strand_id
1 'polypeptide(L)'
;MGINNNDTLLKKASDWMLTRGWKQKVAKRRQFEQSLFEHALVELDAFLQVLPILRMPNHFSLTEEEEKVLVTSIIAHDVGKERAEWQEYILGRRGFVSDIDPALTKVVVPELAEALSFEGLNGKVMAVIENCVNLHMSGARGDASVVAAMLQGRDRWYTLANIVYYIDNICSAKGVFEAINALERSPLRKHLEPAYHQVVVRGVSTTALHRAALESYIEAGWRSLLHFSDASLYVCSAAQPLLEPTPSSIKDRMVKILEEATGREVMGLMVGSPTANIMPKPELFDFREVRQYLQTAAGKIGRTAFRKKKEETRKDIVVTYLTFKRLSEEGYELGKLTNREVKSSPAWREVNASLSPSALALQTERISTAHPEMMVFKFFKAMMRKEFIGDEGITTAQNAYESIFGPGSWATLLSTSTLMPAQDMAKTVDLFWELPGQRFELAVSRVEELSPEKRTELLIDTLTNIADQVYSAVEQPPTRAALAKEMAAEFMQDLVHPVEEVVLAELARRQLEFYGASKPVAGKELKNAQYLCPICNSPFESGTKGKADLINKPESHTNRAISHGPFGYVMICDTCKYERILRQLLLGERASELIVIFPRMNIGPGAGELLVRKVQALYDKAYAIMTGETTDPDQKIWLALTPVIANSILDRDIYRLTPAQLADLLSYCTGEQERIKNRRQLSKAIKEAYDQNLEEANQEWGTEFATWDEAVDGVVANRVNDPTARRIRAEVYRLYPQMKLVCQTPHMIMLPITYSIVLGEDSETNAALRRVFVALLLGLALDASVAIVRDSEEIDFQGGEGVAYVPPIPGARGLIRANWVPIHQAERWLRAIGLASILASAGQYSDRSGLFEVLTALTPGHILRRIEQQREKDRRGLVYQDIDYLRAFGEVMPMAP
;
A
#
# COMPACT_ATOMS: atom_id res chain seq x y z
N MET A 1 1.14 -17.80 -36.27
CA MET A 1 0.73 -18.05 -34.86
C MET A 1 0.35 -16.73 -34.22
N GLY A 2 -0.95 -16.51 -33.95
CA GLY A 2 -1.46 -15.28 -33.33
C GLY A 2 -1.82 -15.51 -31.86
N ILE A 3 -1.34 -14.63 -30.98
CA ILE A 3 -1.74 -14.34 -29.58
C ILE A 3 -1.75 -15.51 -28.54
N ASN A 4 -1.75 -16.79 -28.92
CA ASN A 4 -1.84 -17.92 -27.96
C ASN A 4 -0.52 -18.67 -27.65
N ASN A 5 0.65 -18.24 -28.13
CA ASN A 5 1.90 -19.02 -27.96
C ASN A 5 3.05 -18.34 -27.19
N ASN A 6 2.98 -17.02 -26.95
CA ASN A 6 4.06 -16.30 -26.25
C ASN A 6 4.11 -16.67 -24.76
N ASP A 7 2.96 -16.68 -24.07
CA ASP A 7 2.87 -17.09 -22.65
C ASP A 7 3.39 -18.52 -22.44
N THR A 8 3.02 -19.43 -23.34
CA THR A 8 3.48 -20.83 -23.31
C THR A 8 5.00 -20.91 -23.48
N LEU A 9 5.57 -20.12 -24.39
CA LEU A 9 7.01 -20.09 -24.65
C LEU A 9 7.78 -19.48 -23.47
N LEU A 10 7.32 -18.34 -22.94
CA LEU A 10 7.90 -17.70 -21.75
C LEU A 10 7.87 -18.64 -20.55
N LYS A 11 6.78 -19.39 -20.36
CA LYS A 11 6.66 -20.39 -19.29
C LYS A 11 7.65 -21.54 -19.46
N LYS A 12 7.73 -22.15 -20.66
CA LYS A 12 8.67 -23.25 -20.93
C LYS A 12 10.13 -22.81 -20.74
N ALA A 13 10.48 -21.62 -21.23
CA ALA A 13 11.80 -21.05 -21.02
C ALA A 13 12.07 -20.82 -19.52
N SER A 14 11.11 -20.26 -18.79
CA SER A 14 11.21 -20.04 -17.35
C SER A 14 11.43 -21.34 -16.57
N ASP A 15 10.65 -22.37 -16.87
CA ASP A 15 10.76 -23.69 -16.23
C ASP A 15 12.14 -24.30 -16.51
N TRP A 16 12.63 -24.20 -17.75
CA TRP A 16 13.97 -24.66 -18.12
C TRP A 16 15.07 -23.92 -17.34
N MET A 17 15.04 -22.58 -17.29
CA MET A 17 16.02 -21.77 -16.55
C MET A 17 15.96 -22.02 -15.02
N LEU A 18 14.78 -22.31 -14.48
CA LEU A 18 14.58 -22.67 -13.07
C LEU A 18 15.26 -24.00 -12.71
N THR A 19 15.24 -25.00 -13.58
CA THR A 19 15.92 -26.28 -13.31
C THR A 19 17.45 -26.12 -13.24
N ARG A 20 17.99 -25.08 -13.87
CA ARG A 20 19.41 -24.73 -13.87
C ARG A 20 19.81 -23.75 -12.76
N GLY A 21 18.87 -23.33 -11.91
CA GLY A 21 19.14 -22.43 -10.78
C GLY A 21 19.51 -21.00 -11.19
N TRP A 22 19.11 -20.54 -12.38
CA TRP A 22 19.55 -19.25 -12.94
C TRP A 22 19.12 -18.02 -12.13
N LYS A 23 18.11 -18.14 -11.26
CA LYS A 23 17.70 -17.05 -10.34
C LYS A 23 18.76 -16.69 -9.30
N GLN A 24 19.66 -17.62 -8.99
CA GLN A 24 20.74 -17.43 -8.02
C GLN A 24 22.04 -16.95 -8.70
N LYS A 25 22.11 -17.04 -10.03
CA LYS A 25 23.30 -16.73 -10.82
C LYS A 25 23.24 -15.27 -11.25
N VAL A 26 24.26 -14.50 -10.94
CA VAL A 26 24.37 -13.11 -11.40
C VAL A 26 24.72 -13.15 -12.89
N ALA A 27 24.06 -12.37 -13.74
CA ALA A 27 24.43 -12.21 -15.16
C ALA A 27 25.10 -10.88 -15.45
N LYS A 28 24.69 -9.82 -14.74
CA LYS A 28 25.29 -8.49 -14.86
C LYS A 28 25.57 -7.96 -13.46
N ARG A 29 26.75 -7.38 -13.29
CA ARG A 29 27.17 -6.66 -12.07
C ARG A 29 27.87 -5.38 -12.48
N ARG A 30 27.11 -4.30 -12.60
CA ARG A 30 27.60 -2.96 -12.94
C ARG A 30 27.19 -1.99 -11.83
N GLN A 31 26.43 -0.96 -12.17
CA GLN A 31 25.74 -0.11 -11.19
C GLN A 31 24.54 -0.83 -10.54
N PHE A 32 24.20 -2.03 -11.00
CA PHE A 32 23.11 -2.88 -10.56
C PHE A 32 23.49 -4.36 -10.66
N GLU A 33 22.68 -5.24 -10.04
CA GLU A 33 22.74 -6.69 -10.23
C GLU A 33 21.46 -7.21 -10.88
N GLN A 34 21.61 -8.08 -11.87
CA GLN A 34 20.51 -8.81 -12.50
C GLN A 34 20.85 -10.29 -12.53
N SER A 35 19.88 -11.14 -12.21
CA SER A 35 20.07 -12.59 -12.33
C SER A 35 20.06 -13.04 -13.79
N LEU A 36 20.68 -14.17 -14.08
CA LEU A 36 20.69 -14.79 -15.41
C LEU A 36 19.28 -15.14 -15.87
N PHE A 37 18.42 -15.54 -14.94
CA PHE A 37 16.99 -15.78 -15.19
C PHE A 37 16.28 -14.51 -15.68
N GLU A 38 16.41 -13.40 -14.95
CA GLU A 38 15.74 -12.13 -15.29
C GLU A 38 16.24 -11.58 -16.62
N HIS A 39 17.56 -11.62 -16.83
CA HIS A 39 18.19 -11.09 -18.03
C HIS A 39 17.67 -11.79 -19.30
N ALA A 40 17.76 -13.13 -19.34
CA ALA A 40 17.31 -13.91 -20.49
C ALA A 40 15.78 -13.82 -20.70
N LEU A 41 14.99 -13.73 -19.61
CA LEU A 41 13.54 -13.61 -19.73
C LEU A 41 13.11 -12.26 -20.31
N VAL A 42 13.75 -11.16 -19.91
CA VAL A 42 13.47 -9.83 -20.45
C VAL A 42 13.79 -9.77 -21.93
N GLU A 43 14.91 -10.32 -22.36
CA GLU A 43 15.29 -10.34 -23.78
C GLU A 43 14.34 -11.16 -24.64
N LEU A 44 13.96 -12.34 -24.16
CA LEU A 44 13.00 -13.18 -24.85
C LEU A 44 11.66 -12.44 -25.02
N ASP A 45 11.16 -11.84 -23.94
CA ASP A 45 9.90 -11.08 -23.98
C ASP A 45 9.99 -9.88 -24.93
N ALA A 46 11.03 -9.06 -24.81
CA ALA A 46 11.27 -7.91 -25.70
C ALA A 46 11.34 -8.33 -27.18
N PHE A 47 12.04 -9.44 -27.48
CA PHE A 47 12.09 -10.00 -28.83
C PHE A 47 10.71 -10.41 -29.33
N LEU A 48 9.90 -11.08 -28.49
CA LEU A 48 8.54 -11.48 -28.84
C LEU A 48 7.62 -10.28 -29.13
N GLN A 49 7.88 -9.10 -28.54
CA GLN A 49 7.14 -7.87 -28.84
C GLN A 49 7.49 -7.29 -30.22
N VAL A 50 8.76 -7.34 -30.62
CA VAL A 50 9.21 -6.81 -31.93
C VAL A 50 9.04 -7.80 -33.07
N LEU A 51 8.99 -9.10 -32.77
CA LEU A 51 8.90 -10.18 -33.75
C LEU A 51 7.78 -9.99 -34.79
N PRO A 52 6.54 -9.57 -34.45
CA PRO A 52 5.50 -9.28 -35.43
C PRO A 52 5.90 -8.23 -36.47
N ILE A 53 6.72 -7.24 -36.10
CA ILE A 53 7.25 -6.22 -37.01
C ILE A 53 8.37 -6.84 -37.85
N LEU A 54 9.32 -7.55 -37.24
CA LEU A 54 10.46 -8.12 -37.96
C LEU A 54 10.05 -9.19 -39.01
N ARG A 55 8.90 -9.84 -38.81
CA ARG A 55 8.27 -10.77 -39.79
C ARG A 55 7.80 -10.11 -41.08
N MET A 56 7.50 -8.81 -41.08
CA MET A 56 6.88 -8.18 -42.24
C MET A 56 7.86 -8.10 -43.43
N PRO A 57 7.36 -8.16 -44.69
CA PRO A 57 8.22 -8.17 -45.88
C PRO A 57 9.10 -6.92 -46.07
N ASN A 58 8.62 -5.76 -45.61
CA ASN A 58 9.33 -4.48 -45.63
C ASN A 58 10.35 -4.34 -44.48
N HIS A 59 10.54 -5.39 -43.68
CA HIS A 59 11.51 -5.43 -42.59
C HIS A 59 12.53 -6.56 -42.79
N PHE A 60 12.74 -7.45 -41.82
CA PHE A 60 13.67 -8.57 -41.97
C PHE A 60 13.05 -9.77 -42.69
N SER A 61 11.72 -9.81 -42.85
CA SER A 61 11.00 -10.93 -43.46
C SER A 61 11.40 -12.27 -42.83
N LEU A 62 11.44 -12.33 -41.50
CA LEU A 62 11.84 -13.53 -40.75
C LEU A 62 10.94 -14.71 -41.06
N THR A 63 11.54 -15.86 -41.32
CA THR A 63 10.85 -17.15 -41.49
C THR A 63 10.62 -17.85 -40.15
N GLU A 64 9.65 -18.77 -40.07
CA GLU A 64 9.37 -19.51 -38.83
C GLU A 64 10.60 -20.28 -38.30
N GLU A 65 11.45 -20.79 -39.19
CA GLU A 65 12.71 -21.45 -38.80
C GLU A 65 13.69 -20.45 -38.16
N GLU A 66 13.84 -19.25 -38.72
CA GLU A 66 14.70 -18.19 -38.17
C GLU A 66 14.18 -17.66 -36.83
N GLU A 67 12.86 -17.66 -36.63
CA GLU A 67 12.26 -17.31 -35.34
C GLU A 67 12.65 -18.30 -34.25
N LYS A 68 12.57 -19.61 -34.54
CA LYS A 68 13.03 -20.66 -33.62
C LYS A 68 14.52 -20.50 -33.32
N VAL A 69 15.33 -20.18 -34.34
CA VAL A 69 16.77 -19.89 -34.15
C VAL A 69 16.98 -18.73 -33.20
N LEU A 70 16.29 -17.60 -33.41
CA LEU A 70 16.43 -16.40 -32.59
C LEU A 70 15.97 -16.63 -31.15
N VAL A 71 14.82 -17.27 -30.94
CA VAL A 71 14.33 -17.60 -29.59
C VAL A 71 15.34 -18.44 -28.83
N THR A 72 15.82 -19.55 -29.42
CA THR A 72 16.78 -20.43 -28.76
C THR A 72 18.10 -19.71 -28.50
N SER A 73 18.57 -18.90 -29.47
CA SER A 73 19.83 -18.17 -29.36
C SER A 73 19.77 -17.08 -28.29
N ILE A 74 18.66 -16.34 -28.18
CA ILE A 74 18.48 -15.30 -27.15
C ILE A 74 18.56 -15.91 -25.75
N ILE A 75 17.87 -17.03 -25.51
CA ILE A 75 17.90 -17.67 -24.19
C ILE A 75 19.30 -18.24 -23.87
N ALA A 76 19.99 -18.80 -24.88
CA ALA A 76 21.24 -19.54 -24.68
C ALA A 76 22.51 -18.69 -24.81
N HIS A 77 22.45 -17.45 -25.31
CA HIS A 77 23.65 -16.67 -25.64
C HIS A 77 24.59 -16.47 -24.44
N ASP A 78 24.02 -16.41 -23.25
CA ASP A 78 24.68 -16.16 -21.97
C ASP A 78 24.83 -17.43 -21.10
N VAL A 79 24.60 -18.62 -21.66
CA VAL A 79 24.60 -19.89 -20.90
C VAL A 79 25.91 -20.14 -20.14
N GLY A 80 27.07 -19.73 -20.68
CA GLY A 80 28.36 -19.92 -20.01
C GLY A 80 28.47 -19.17 -18.68
N LYS A 81 27.61 -18.18 -18.42
CA LYS A 81 27.56 -17.45 -17.15
C LYS A 81 27.09 -18.31 -15.98
N GLU A 82 26.47 -19.46 -16.22
CA GLU A 82 26.02 -20.35 -15.13
C GLU A 82 27.18 -21.06 -14.40
N ARG A 83 28.35 -21.14 -15.06
CA ARG A 83 29.57 -21.80 -14.56
C ARG A 83 30.06 -21.15 -13.25
N ALA A 84 30.57 -21.98 -12.35
CA ALA A 84 31.08 -21.51 -11.06
C ALA A 84 32.26 -20.54 -11.23
N GLU A 85 33.15 -20.83 -12.18
CA GLU A 85 34.32 -20.00 -12.50
C GLU A 85 33.91 -18.61 -13.01
N TRP A 86 32.85 -18.55 -13.82
CA TRP A 86 32.31 -17.28 -14.31
C TRP A 86 31.64 -16.49 -13.19
N GLN A 87 30.89 -17.17 -12.30
CA GLN A 87 30.30 -16.53 -11.12
C GLN A 87 31.38 -15.96 -10.17
N GLU A 88 32.52 -16.64 -9.98
CA GLU A 88 33.65 -16.10 -9.24
C GLU A 88 34.25 -14.85 -9.91
N TYR A 89 34.37 -14.87 -11.24
CA TYR A 89 34.87 -13.74 -12.03
C TYR A 89 33.97 -12.52 -11.91
N ILE A 90 32.66 -12.63 -12.17
CA ILE A 90 31.72 -11.49 -12.07
C ILE A 90 31.63 -10.94 -10.63
N LEU A 91 31.85 -11.79 -9.63
CA LEU A 91 31.90 -11.40 -8.23
C LEU A 91 33.24 -10.76 -7.83
N GLY A 92 34.20 -10.65 -8.75
CA GLY A 92 35.52 -10.05 -8.53
C GLY A 92 36.45 -10.90 -7.68
N ARG A 93 36.19 -12.20 -7.58
CA ARG A 93 36.96 -13.17 -6.78
C ARG A 93 38.02 -13.90 -7.60
N ARG A 94 38.02 -13.71 -8.92
CA ARG A 94 38.92 -14.37 -9.88
C ARG A 94 39.25 -13.46 -11.07
N GLY A 95 40.33 -13.79 -11.78
CA GLY A 95 40.66 -13.20 -13.08
C GLY A 95 39.63 -13.50 -14.18
N PHE A 96 39.85 -12.91 -15.36
CA PHE A 96 38.92 -12.96 -16.49
C PHE A 96 38.52 -14.39 -16.92
N VAL A 97 37.22 -14.60 -17.11
CA VAL A 97 36.62 -15.83 -17.66
C VAL A 97 35.62 -15.41 -18.75
N SER A 98 35.73 -16.02 -19.93
CA SER A 98 34.79 -15.81 -21.04
C SER A 98 33.40 -16.36 -20.69
N ASP A 99 32.35 -15.64 -21.07
CA ASP A 99 30.96 -16.12 -21.04
C ASP A 99 30.61 -17.06 -22.21
N ILE A 100 31.43 -17.07 -23.27
CA ILE A 100 31.30 -18.03 -24.38
C ILE A 100 31.94 -19.37 -23.99
N ASP A 101 31.13 -20.43 -23.89
CA ASP A 101 31.55 -21.82 -23.65
C ASP A 101 30.97 -22.75 -24.75
N PRO A 102 31.71 -22.98 -25.87
CA PRO A 102 31.21 -23.77 -26.99
C PRO A 102 30.86 -25.22 -26.62
N ALA A 103 31.54 -25.80 -25.63
CA ALA A 103 31.27 -27.16 -25.19
C ALA A 103 29.93 -27.24 -24.46
N LEU A 104 29.63 -26.25 -23.60
CA LEU A 104 28.33 -26.14 -22.95
C LEU A 104 27.23 -25.80 -23.96
N THR A 105 27.47 -24.87 -24.89
CA THR A 105 26.52 -24.49 -25.94
C THR A 105 26.04 -25.71 -26.73
N LYS A 106 26.95 -26.61 -27.12
CA LYS A 106 26.64 -27.82 -27.88
C LYS A 106 25.72 -28.81 -27.13
N VAL A 107 25.77 -28.80 -25.80
CA VAL A 107 24.91 -29.62 -24.95
C VAL A 107 23.56 -28.93 -24.72
N VAL A 108 23.59 -27.65 -24.41
CA VAL A 108 22.41 -26.89 -23.98
C VAL A 108 21.46 -26.56 -25.13
N VAL A 109 21.96 -26.28 -26.33
CA VAL A 109 21.11 -25.92 -27.48
C VAL A 109 20.09 -27.02 -27.81
N PRO A 110 20.47 -28.31 -27.93
CA PRO A 110 19.52 -29.40 -28.09
C PRO A 110 18.53 -29.54 -26.91
N GLU A 111 19.02 -29.48 -25.66
CA GLU A 111 18.18 -29.59 -24.45
C GLU A 111 17.10 -28.49 -24.42
N LEU A 112 17.50 -27.25 -24.73
CA LEU A 112 16.61 -26.10 -24.75
C LEU A 112 15.59 -26.22 -25.89
N ALA A 113 16.02 -26.60 -27.09
CA ALA A 113 15.12 -26.81 -28.22
C ALA A 113 14.03 -27.85 -27.91
N GLU A 114 14.40 -28.95 -27.24
CA GLU A 114 13.46 -29.97 -26.76
C GLU A 114 12.49 -29.40 -25.71
N ALA A 115 13.01 -28.67 -24.71
CA ALA A 115 12.20 -28.05 -23.66
C ALA A 115 11.18 -27.04 -24.21
N LEU A 116 11.54 -26.30 -25.27
CA LEU A 116 10.64 -25.38 -25.98
C LEU A 116 9.64 -26.10 -26.91
N SER A 117 9.82 -27.40 -27.14
CA SER A 117 9.08 -28.24 -28.09
C SER A 117 9.23 -27.76 -29.54
N PHE A 118 10.46 -27.37 -29.93
CA PHE A 118 10.75 -26.98 -31.30
C PHE A 118 11.05 -28.19 -32.17
N GLU A 119 10.06 -28.59 -32.96
CA GLU A 119 10.20 -29.63 -33.98
C GLU A 119 10.87 -29.09 -35.26
N GLY A 120 11.54 -29.99 -36.00
CA GLY A 120 12.11 -29.71 -37.32
C GLY A 120 13.50 -29.07 -37.33
N LEU A 121 14.17 -28.94 -36.17
CA LEU A 121 15.53 -28.41 -36.09
C LEU A 121 16.57 -29.48 -36.48
N ASN A 122 16.89 -29.54 -37.77
CA ASN A 122 17.94 -30.43 -38.28
C ASN A 122 19.35 -29.96 -37.88
N GLY A 123 20.38 -30.78 -38.13
CA GLY A 123 21.76 -30.48 -37.74
C GLY A 123 22.32 -29.17 -38.32
N LYS A 124 21.85 -28.71 -39.49
CA LYS A 124 22.26 -27.42 -40.07
C LYS A 124 21.66 -26.24 -39.30
N VAL A 125 20.39 -26.34 -38.89
CA VAL A 125 19.72 -25.30 -38.11
C VAL A 125 20.33 -25.21 -36.71
N MET A 126 20.64 -26.36 -36.08
CA MET A 126 21.36 -26.40 -34.80
C MET A 126 22.73 -25.72 -34.89
N ALA A 127 23.50 -25.97 -35.96
CA ALA A 127 24.77 -25.28 -36.18
C ALA A 127 24.61 -23.75 -36.32
N VAL A 128 23.52 -23.28 -36.93
CA VAL A 128 23.21 -21.83 -36.99
C VAL A 128 22.93 -21.26 -35.60
N ILE A 129 22.20 -21.99 -34.74
CA ILE A 129 21.96 -21.57 -33.34
C ILE A 129 23.28 -21.52 -32.57
N GLU A 130 24.11 -22.56 -32.68
CA GLU A 130 25.43 -22.60 -32.03
C GLU A 130 26.32 -21.43 -32.49
N ASN A 131 26.30 -21.09 -33.77
CA ASN A 131 27.01 -19.92 -34.30
C ASN A 131 26.44 -18.61 -33.76
N CYS A 132 25.10 -18.48 -33.67
CA CYS A 132 24.48 -17.29 -33.09
C CYS A 132 24.88 -17.12 -31.62
N VAL A 133 24.88 -18.20 -30.82
CA VAL A 133 25.30 -18.18 -29.41
C VAL A 133 26.78 -17.86 -29.27
N ASN A 134 27.67 -18.61 -29.94
CA ASN A 134 29.12 -18.49 -29.72
C ASN A 134 29.73 -17.24 -30.38
N LEU A 135 29.06 -16.66 -31.39
CA LEU A 135 29.57 -15.53 -32.16
C LEU A 135 28.64 -14.30 -32.09
N HIS A 136 27.74 -14.20 -31.09
CA HIS A 136 26.86 -13.03 -30.96
C HIS A 136 27.66 -11.74 -30.76
N MET A 137 28.73 -11.75 -29.96
CA MET A 137 29.60 -10.59 -29.75
C MET A 137 30.55 -10.34 -30.93
N SER A 138 30.72 -9.08 -31.31
CA SER A 138 31.65 -8.68 -32.39
C SER A 138 33.09 -9.10 -32.12
N GLY A 139 33.55 -9.05 -30.87
CA GLY A 139 34.91 -9.47 -30.47
C GLY A 139 35.17 -10.97 -30.64
N ALA A 140 34.13 -11.81 -30.70
CA ALA A 140 34.25 -13.24 -30.96
C ALA A 140 34.32 -13.58 -32.46
N ARG A 141 34.09 -12.61 -33.35
CA ARG A 141 34.00 -12.80 -34.82
C ARG A 141 35.33 -12.52 -35.51
N GLY A 142 36.35 -13.33 -35.24
CA GLY A 142 37.59 -13.32 -36.04
C GLY A 142 37.39 -13.94 -37.44
N ASP A 143 38.27 -13.63 -38.38
CA ASP A 143 38.19 -14.12 -39.77
C ASP A 143 38.03 -15.64 -39.86
N ALA A 144 38.80 -16.39 -39.08
CA ALA A 144 38.74 -17.85 -39.06
C ALA A 144 37.39 -18.39 -38.54
N SER A 145 36.85 -17.80 -37.47
CA SER A 145 35.54 -18.19 -36.91
C SER A 145 34.38 -17.84 -37.83
N VAL A 146 34.45 -16.70 -38.54
CA VAL A 146 33.42 -16.28 -39.51
C VAL A 146 33.41 -17.24 -40.70
N VAL A 147 34.59 -17.56 -41.25
CA VAL A 147 34.71 -18.54 -42.35
C VAL A 147 34.21 -19.92 -41.93
N ALA A 148 34.60 -20.39 -40.73
CA ALA A 148 34.11 -21.66 -40.21
C ALA A 148 32.58 -21.69 -40.04
N ALA A 149 31.98 -20.61 -39.54
CA ALA A 149 30.53 -20.49 -39.39
C ALA A 149 29.80 -20.45 -40.75
N MET A 150 30.36 -19.75 -41.75
CA MET A 150 29.83 -19.74 -43.12
C MET A 150 29.84 -21.13 -43.77
N LEU A 151 30.87 -21.94 -43.49
CA LEU A 151 30.95 -23.31 -44.01
C LEU A 151 29.97 -24.29 -43.31
N GLN A 152 29.50 -23.95 -42.11
CA GLN A 152 28.65 -24.82 -41.27
C GLN A 152 27.14 -24.49 -41.33
N GLY A 153 26.74 -23.28 -41.76
CA GLY A 153 25.36 -22.79 -41.66
C GLY A 153 24.80 -22.14 -42.95
N ARG A 154 23.56 -21.62 -42.87
CA ARG A 154 22.93 -20.81 -43.94
C ARG A 154 23.50 -19.37 -43.97
N ASP A 155 23.37 -18.69 -45.10
CA ASP A 155 23.92 -17.34 -45.38
C ASP A 155 23.49 -16.23 -44.38
N ARG A 156 22.40 -16.39 -43.63
CA ARG A 156 21.84 -15.34 -42.75
C ARG A 156 22.23 -15.41 -41.28
N TRP A 157 23.05 -16.37 -40.84
CA TRP A 157 23.42 -16.51 -39.42
C TRP A 157 23.99 -15.21 -38.82
N TYR A 158 24.77 -14.45 -39.59
CA TYR A 158 25.37 -13.19 -39.16
C TYR A 158 24.30 -12.12 -38.83
N THR A 159 23.24 -12.06 -39.63
CA THR A 159 22.10 -11.17 -39.39
C THR A 159 21.34 -11.59 -38.14
N LEU A 160 21.12 -12.89 -37.93
CA LEU A 160 20.43 -13.40 -36.75
C LEU A 160 21.25 -13.15 -35.47
N ALA A 161 22.56 -13.43 -35.49
CA ALA A 161 23.48 -13.15 -34.39
C ALA A 161 23.53 -11.65 -34.04
N ASN A 162 23.43 -10.78 -35.03
CA ASN A 162 23.31 -9.33 -34.81
C ASN A 162 22.00 -8.96 -34.11
N ILE A 163 20.87 -9.56 -34.50
CA ILE A 163 19.59 -9.31 -33.82
C ILE A 163 19.71 -9.70 -32.34
N VAL A 164 20.28 -10.86 -32.01
CA VAL A 164 20.54 -11.29 -30.62
C VAL A 164 21.36 -10.24 -29.87
N TYR A 165 22.50 -9.82 -30.44
CA TYR A 165 23.37 -8.81 -29.85
C TYR A 165 22.67 -7.47 -29.59
N TYR A 166 21.83 -6.99 -30.52
CA TYR A 166 21.15 -5.71 -30.33
C TYR A 166 20.00 -5.80 -29.32
N ILE A 167 19.29 -6.93 -29.26
CA ILE A 167 18.27 -7.16 -28.23
C ILE A 167 18.92 -7.21 -26.84
N ASP A 168 20.04 -7.92 -26.64
CA ASP A 168 20.78 -7.93 -25.36
C ASP A 168 21.17 -6.50 -24.95
N ASN A 169 21.74 -5.71 -25.87
CA ASN A 169 22.14 -4.34 -25.56
C ASN A 169 20.96 -3.42 -25.18
N ILE A 170 19.81 -3.55 -25.84
CA ILE A 170 18.60 -2.76 -25.51
C ILE A 170 18.08 -3.17 -24.12
N CYS A 171 18.02 -4.48 -23.83
CA CYS A 171 17.49 -5.00 -22.57
C CYS A 171 18.46 -4.81 -21.39
N SER A 172 19.76 -4.68 -21.67
CA SER A 172 20.81 -4.40 -20.69
C SER A 172 20.92 -2.92 -20.29
N ALA A 173 20.07 -2.04 -20.84
CA ALA A 173 20.08 -0.61 -20.54
C ALA A 173 19.53 -0.30 -19.15
N LYS A 174 20.20 0.63 -18.43
CA LYS A 174 19.81 1.00 -17.06
C LYS A 174 18.52 1.83 -17.01
N GLY A 175 18.23 2.58 -18.06
CA GLY A 175 17.06 3.45 -18.16
C GLY A 175 16.62 3.65 -19.60
N VAL A 176 15.48 4.33 -19.77
CA VAL A 176 14.83 4.48 -21.07
C VAL A 176 15.71 5.15 -22.12
N PHE A 177 16.49 6.17 -21.75
CA PHE A 177 17.39 6.87 -22.69
C PHE A 177 18.56 6.01 -23.15
N GLU A 178 19.12 5.19 -22.26
CA GLU A 178 20.16 4.23 -22.65
C GLU A 178 19.60 3.18 -23.60
N ALA A 179 18.37 2.72 -23.38
CA ALA A 179 17.69 1.75 -24.24
C ALA A 179 17.39 2.34 -25.63
N ILE A 180 16.91 3.58 -25.68
CA ILE A 180 16.69 4.33 -26.94
C ILE A 180 18.00 4.49 -27.69
N ASN A 181 19.07 4.95 -27.03
CA ASN A 181 20.38 5.12 -27.65
C ASN A 181 20.96 3.78 -28.15
N ALA A 182 20.75 2.68 -27.42
CA ALA A 182 21.12 1.33 -27.88
C ALA A 182 20.34 0.93 -29.15
N LEU A 183 19.04 1.23 -29.19
CA LEU A 183 18.21 0.99 -30.38
C LEU A 183 18.64 1.86 -31.57
N GLU A 184 18.87 3.16 -31.37
CA GLU A 184 19.25 4.12 -32.42
C GLU A 184 20.60 3.79 -33.07
N ARG A 185 21.55 3.29 -32.29
CA ARG A 185 22.85 2.84 -32.81
C ARG A 185 22.78 1.49 -33.53
N SER A 186 21.66 0.78 -33.42
CA SER A 186 21.48 -0.53 -34.04
C SER A 186 20.86 -0.43 -35.44
N PRO A 187 21.10 -1.41 -36.33
CA PRO A 187 20.34 -1.59 -37.55
C PRO A 187 18.83 -1.76 -37.33
N LEU A 188 18.38 -2.15 -36.12
CA LEU A 188 16.96 -2.27 -35.79
C LEU A 188 16.24 -0.93 -35.88
N ARG A 189 16.93 0.21 -35.73
CA ARG A 189 16.33 1.55 -35.90
C ARG A 189 15.66 1.76 -37.25
N LYS A 190 16.13 1.08 -38.31
CA LYS A 190 15.54 1.13 -39.66
C LYS A 190 14.19 0.39 -39.75
N HIS A 191 13.88 -0.42 -38.74
CA HIS A 191 12.70 -1.27 -38.68
C HIS A 191 11.76 -0.86 -37.54
N LEU A 192 12.31 -0.29 -36.47
CA LEU A 192 11.60 0.09 -35.26
C LEU A 192 11.73 1.60 -35.01
N GLU A 193 10.58 2.25 -34.80
CA GLU A 193 10.50 3.63 -34.32
C GLU A 193 10.25 3.59 -32.80
N PRO A 194 11.10 4.21 -31.97
CA PRO A 194 10.86 4.28 -30.53
C PRO A 194 9.95 5.45 -30.11
N ALA A 195 9.22 5.27 -29.01
CA ALA A 195 8.63 6.34 -28.22
C ALA A 195 8.69 5.96 -26.73
N TYR A 196 8.41 6.90 -25.82
CA TYR A 196 8.45 6.60 -24.40
C TYR A 196 7.54 7.53 -23.60
N HIS A 197 7.15 7.10 -22.40
CA HIS A 197 6.70 8.04 -21.38
C HIS A 197 7.63 7.95 -20.18
N GLN A 198 7.75 9.06 -19.45
CA GLN A 198 8.52 9.14 -18.22
C GLN A 198 7.73 9.91 -17.16
N VAL A 199 7.85 9.49 -15.90
CA VAL A 199 7.19 10.10 -14.75
C VAL A 199 8.16 10.29 -13.58
N VAL A 200 7.83 11.22 -12.69
CA VAL A 200 8.45 11.34 -11.37
C VAL A 200 7.79 10.34 -10.41
N VAL A 201 8.58 9.47 -9.80
CA VAL A 201 8.08 8.49 -8.83
C VAL A 201 7.77 9.20 -7.51
N ARG A 202 6.53 9.04 -7.04
CA ARG A 202 5.99 9.66 -5.81
C ARG A 202 5.29 8.64 -4.92
N GLY A 203 4.50 7.76 -5.51
CA GLY A 203 3.75 6.73 -4.79
C GLY A 203 2.55 6.23 -5.57
N VAL A 204 1.38 6.21 -4.94
CA VAL A 204 0.18 5.62 -5.53
C VAL A 204 -0.26 6.39 -6.78
N SER A 205 -0.21 7.72 -6.79
CA SER A 205 -0.51 8.51 -7.99
C SER A 205 0.33 8.09 -9.20
N THR A 206 1.60 7.75 -8.98
CA THR A 206 2.55 7.32 -10.02
C THR A 206 2.05 6.06 -10.73
N THR A 207 1.50 5.10 -9.99
CA THR A 207 0.95 3.87 -10.58
C THR A 207 -0.28 4.15 -11.47
N ALA A 208 -1.14 5.09 -11.06
CA ALA A 208 -2.28 5.53 -11.87
C ALA A 208 -1.83 6.29 -13.11
N LEU A 209 -0.80 7.12 -13.00
CA LEU A 209 -0.21 7.86 -14.12
C LEU A 209 0.46 6.93 -15.13
N HIS A 210 1.23 5.93 -14.67
CA HIS A 210 1.78 4.88 -15.53
C HIS A 210 0.69 4.13 -16.29
N ARG A 211 -0.39 3.74 -15.59
CA ARG A 211 -1.52 3.05 -16.22
C ARG A 211 -2.16 3.93 -17.28
N ALA A 212 -2.40 5.20 -16.97
CA ALA A 212 -2.99 6.16 -17.89
C ALA A 212 -2.15 6.36 -19.16
N ALA A 213 -0.83 6.53 -18.99
CA ALA A 213 0.10 6.65 -20.11
C ALA A 213 0.15 5.35 -20.93
N LEU A 214 0.37 4.21 -20.27
CA LEU A 214 0.48 2.91 -20.91
C LEU A 214 -0.75 2.56 -21.75
N GLU A 215 -1.95 2.70 -21.19
CA GLU A 215 -3.19 2.47 -21.92
C GLU A 215 -3.33 3.42 -23.11
N SER A 216 -2.93 4.69 -22.97
CA SER A 216 -3.00 5.68 -24.07
C SER A 216 -2.04 5.34 -25.23
N TYR A 217 -0.81 4.88 -24.94
CA TYR A 217 0.13 4.45 -25.99
C TYR A 217 -0.34 3.17 -26.70
N ILE A 218 -0.82 2.18 -25.93
CA ILE A 218 -1.33 0.92 -26.50
C ILE A 218 -2.56 1.17 -27.38
N GLU A 219 -3.51 2.01 -26.93
CA GLU A 219 -4.69 2.40 -27.71
C GLU A 219 -4.31 3.15 -29.00
N ALA A 220 -3.23 3.94 -28.98
CA ALA A 220 -2.68 4.58 -30.17
C ALA A 220 -1.94 3.62 -31.12
N GLY A 221 -1.78 2.34 -30.75
CA GLY A 221 -1.20 1.29 -31.58
C GLY A 221 0.27 0.99 -31.30
N TRP A 222 0.88 1.64 -30.31
CA TRP A 222 2.25 1.37 -29.90
C TRP A 222 2.38 0.01 -29.21
N ARG A 223 3.51 -0.68 -29.43
CA ARG A 223 3.84 -1.91 -28.70
C ARG A 223 4.76 -1.58 -27.54
N SER A 224 4.39 -1.98 -26.33
CA SER A 224 5.30 -1.90 -25.18
C SER A 224 6.51 -2.81 -25.40
N LEU A 225 7.70 -2.34 -25.04
CA LEU A 225 8.94 -3.10 -25.17
C LEU A 225 9.60 -3.36 -23.81
N LEU A 226 9.79 -2.32 -22.99
CA LEU A 226 10.41 -2.41 -21.66
C LEU A 226 9.72 -1.47 -20.68
N HIS A 227 9.51 -1.94 -19.46
CA HIS A 227 9.02 -1.15 -18.34
C HIS A 227 10.13 -0.95 -17.32
N PHE A 228 10.42 0.31 -17.00
CA PHE A 228 11.28 0.74 -15.90
C PHE A 228 10.41 1.21 -14.72
N SER A 229 11.00 1.50 -13.56
CA SER A 229 10.25 2.05 -12.42
C SER A 229 9.66 3.43 -12.70
N ASP A 230 10.30 4.23 -13.55
CA ASP A 230 9.94 5.63 -13.86
C ASP A 230 9.53 5.85 -15.33
N ALA A 231 9.65 4.85 -16.19
CA ALA A 231 9.42 5.01 -17.64
C ALA A 231 8.94 3.74 -18.34
N SER A 232 8.41 3.89 -19.55
CA SER A 232 8.25 2.79 -20.51
C SER A 232 8.83 3.12 -21.86
N LEU A 233 9.46 2.13 -22.49
CA LEU A 233 9.86 2.18 -23.89
C LEU A 233 8.80 1.48 -24.75
N TYR A 234 8.38 2.17 -25.79
CA TYR A 234 7.47 1.68 -26.83
C TYR A 234 8.15 1.62 -28.17
N VAL A 235 7.65 0.75 -29.04
CA VAL A 235 8.08 0.65 -30.44
C VAL A 235 6.91 0.47 -31.38
N CYS A 236 7.04 1.02 -32.58
CA CYS A 236 6.18 0.70 -33.72
C CYS A 236 7.01 0.45 -34.98
N SER A 237 6.36 0.11 -36.09
CA SER A 237 7.05 -0.07 -37.37
C SER A 237 7.59 1.26 -37.86
N ALA A 238 8.90 1.33 -38.16
CA ALA A 238 9.50 2.51 -38.77
C ALA A 238 8.93 2.83 -40.16
N ALA A 239 8.27 1.87 -40.82
CA ALA A 239 7.59 2.09 -42.08
C ALA A 239 6.19 2.73 -41.93
N GLN A 240 5.64 2.72 -40.72
CA GLN A 240 4.34 3.32 -40.37
C GLN A 240 4.46 4.02 -39.00
N PRO A 241 5.19 5.16 -38.92
CA PRO A 241 5.36 5.88 -37.67
C PRO A 241 4.00 6.31 -37.10
N LEU A 242 3.84 6.11 -35.79
CA LEU A 242 2.67 6.55 -35.04
C LEU A 242 2.96 7.89 -34.37
N LEU A 243 1.90 8.63 -34.04
CA LEU A 243 1.99 9.82 -33.20
C LEU A 243 1.94 9.40 -31.73
N GLU A 244 2.65 10.14 -30.90
CA GLU A 244 2.57 9.97 -29.45
C GLU A 244 1.24 10.51 -28.90
N PRO A 245 0.66 9.90 -27.86
CA PRO A 245 -0.50 10.44 -27.18
C PRO A 245 -0.23 11.83 -26.61
N THR A 246 -1.25 12.69 -26.62
CA THR A 246 -1.14 14.03 -26.02
C THR A 246 -1.21 13.97 -24.49
N PRO A 247 -0.62 14.94 -23.76
CA PRO A 247 -0.81 15.07 -22.31
C PRO A 247 -2.30 15.17 -21.90
N SER A 248 -3.15 15.79 -22.73
CA SER A 248 -4.59 15.87 -22.48
C SER A 248 -5.26 14.50 -22.52
N SER A 249 -4.95 13.66 -23.51
CA SER A 249 -5.51 12.30 -23.57
C SER A 249 -5.08 11.42 -22.40
N ILE A 250 -3.82 11.57 -21.94
CA ILE A 250 -3.32 10.87 -20.75
C ILE A 250 -4.07 11.35 -19.50
N LYS A 251 -4.28 12.68 -19.36
CA LYS A 251 -5.07 13.25 -18.26
C LYS A 251 -6.50 12.72 -18.24
N ASP A 252 -7.18 12.69 -19.39
CA ASP A 252 -8.56 12.18 -19.48
C ASP A 252 -8.64 10.71 -19.10
N ARG A 253 -7.62 9.91 -19.46
CA ARG A 253 -7.49 8.53 -19.02
C ARG A 253 -7.27 8.42 -17.52
N MET A 254 -6.41 9.27 -16.96
CA MET A 254 -6.13 9.33 -15.53
C MET A 254 -7.38 9.67 -14.72
N VAL A 255 -8.22 10.61 -15.19
CA VAL A 255 -9.50 10.93 -14.55
C VAL A 255 -10.38 9.68 -14.42
N LYS A 256 -10.54 8.91 -15.50
CA LYS A 256 -11.33 7.66 -15.47
C LYS A 256 -10.79 6.65 -14.45
N ILE A 257 -9.47 6.49 -14.38
CA ILE A 257 -8.82 5.59 -13.41
C ILE A 257 -9.06 6.08 -11.97
N LEU A 258 -9.00 7.39 -11.73
CA LEU A 258 -9.22 7.97 -10.40
C LEU A 258 -10.70 7.92 -10.00
N GLU A 259 -11.64 8.04 -10.94
CA GLU A 259 -13.09 7.88 -10.69
C GLU A 259 -13.41 6.50 -10.09
N GLU A 260 -12.74 5.43 -10.54
CA GLU A 260 -12.84 4.08 -9.95
C GLU A 260 -12.38 4.03 -8.48
N ALA A 261 -11.44 4.90 -8.09
CA ALA A 261 -10.92 4.99 -6.73
C ALA A 261 -11.78 5.91 -5.83
N THR A 262 -12.25 7.04 -6.37
CA THR A 262 -13.04 8.04 -5.63
C THR A 262 -14.53 7.67 -5.51
N GLY A 263 -15.02 6.75 -6.34
CA GLY A 263 -16.41 6.25 -6.27
C GLY A 263 -16.68 5.21 -5.16
N ARG A 264 -15.68 4.89 -4.33
CA ARG A 264 -15.77 3.89 -3.25
C ARG A 264 -16.41 4.45 -1.98
N GLU A 265 -16.75 3.58 -1.03
CA GLU A 265 -17.27 3.98 0.28
C GLU A 265 -16.21 4.76 1.08
N VAL A 266 -16.53 6.00 1.49
CA VAL A 266 -15.60 6.92 2.21
C VAL A 266 -16.04 7.27 3.63
N MET A 267 -17.12 6.65 4.12
CA MET A 267 -17.80 7.01 5.37
C MET A 267 -16.87 7.07 6.57
N GLY A 268 -16.00 6.06 6.72
CA GLY A 268 -15.03 5.97 7.80
C GLY A 268 -13.94 7.05 7.76
N LEU A 269 -13.65 7.58 6.57
CA LEU A 269 -12.67 8.65 6.34
C LEU A 269 -13.30 10.05 6.46
N MET A 270 -14.60 10.17 6.21
CA MET A 270 -15.36 11.42 6.27
C MET A 270 -15.75 11.80 7.69
N VAL A 271 -16.16 10.82 8.49
CA VAL A 271 -16.60 11.04 9.87
C VAL A 271 -15.45 10.74 10.82
N GLY A 272 -14.77 11.80 11.26
CA GLY A 272 -13.58 11.69 12.11
C GLY A 272 -13.88 11.55 13.61
N SER A 273 -12.86 11.84 14.42
CA SER A 273 -12.97 11.76 15.88
C SER A 273 -13.56 13.04 16.48
N PRO A 274 -14.53 12.93 17.41
CA PRO A 274 -15.14 14.07 18.09
C PRO A 274 -14.20 14.91 18.97
N THR A 275 -13.10 14.32 19.42
CA THR A 275 -12.11 14.98 20.28
C THR A 275 -11.00 15.65 19.49
N ALA A 276 -10.99 15.48 18.16
CA ALA A 276 -10.01 16.04 17.25
C ALA A 276 -10.72 16.78 16.10
N ASN A 277 -10.76 16.18 14.90
CA ASN A 277 -11.44 16.74 13.74
C ASN A 277 -12.63 15.84 13.34
N ILE A 278 -13.84 16.39 13.42
CA ILE A 278 -15.09 15.66 13.12
C ILE A 278 -15.29 15.43 11.61
N MET A 279 -14.70 16.29 10.78
CA MET A 279 -14.69 16.18 9.32
C MET A 279 -13.24 16.37 8.84
N PRO A 280 -12.41 15.31 8.89
CA PRO A 280 -10.98 15.39 8.58
C PRO A 280 -10.69 15.65 7.11
N LYS A 281 -11.59 15.26 6.20
CA LYS A 281 -11.36 15.32 4.75
C LYS A 281 -12.53 15.99 4.04
N PRO A 282 -12.64 17.32 4.13
CA PRO A 282 -13.74 18.04 3.51
C PRO A 282 -13.86 17.79 1.99
N GLU A 283 -12.76 17.44 1.32
CA GLU A 283 -12.70 17.18 -0.13
C GLU A 283 -13.45 15.90 -0.56
N LEU A 284 -13.70 14.98 0.38
CA LEU A 284 -14.44 13.74 0.11
C LEU A 284 -15.94 13.89 0.35
N PHE A 285 -16.39 15.07 0.79
CA PHE A 285 -17.79 15.31 1.11
C PHE A 285 -18.66 15.27 -0.16
N ASP A 286 -19.72 14.46 -0.12
CA ASP A 286 -20.76 14.46 -1.14
C ASP A 286 -22.11 14.77 -0.49
N PHE A 287 -22.74 15.87 -0.90
CA PHE A 287 -24.01 16.29 -0.29
C PHE A 287 -25.12 15.23 -0.44
N ARG A 288 -25.04 14.34 -1.43
CA ARG A 288 -26.01 13.25 -1.66
C ARG A 288 -25.94 12.15 -0.61
N GLU A 289 -24.89 12.13 0.22
CA GLU A 289 -24.63 11.11 1.24
C GLU A 289 -24.82 11.62 2.68
N VAL A 290 -25.46 12.80 2.85
CA VAL A 290 -25.65 13.44 4.17
C VAL A 290 -26.26 12.48 5.19
N ARG A 291 -27.32 11.76 4.82
CA ARG A 291 -28.00 10.82 5.71
C ARG A 291 -27.03 9.76 6.23
N GLN A 292 -26.25 9.17 5.33
CA GLN A 292 -25.26 8.13 5.66
C GLN A 292 -24.18 8.71 6.59
N TYR A 293 -23.73 9.96 6.38
CA TYR A 293 -22.71 10.57 7.24
C TYR A 293 -23.23 10.78 8.65
N LEU A 294 -24.49 11.23 8.79
CA LEU A 294 -25.14 11.41 10.08
C LEU A 294 -25.35 10.07 10.80
N GLN A 295 -25.75 9.01 10.10
CA GLN A 295 -25.82 7.64 10.64
C GLN A 295 -24.44 7.16 11.13
N THR A 296 -23.41 7.39 10.33
CA THR A 296 -22.03 7.03 10.69
C THR A 296 -21.56 7.80 11.92
N ALA A 297 -21.89 9.11 12.02
CA ALA A 297 -21.57 9.94 13.17
C ALA A 297 -22.23 9.42 14.46
N ALA A 298 -23.50 9.03 14.40
CA ALA A 298 -24.21 8.45 15.53
C ALA A 298 -23.52 7.18 16.08
N GLY A 299 -22.93 6.37 15.19
CA GLY A 299 -22.22 5.14 15.56
C GLY A 299 -20.82 5.34 16.16
N LYS A 300 -20.22 6.54 16.09
CA LYS A 300 -18.82 6.76 16.52
C LYS A 300 -18.60 6.66 18.03
N ILE A 301 -19.62 6.93 18.83
CA ILE A 301 -19.54 6.81 20.30
C ILE A 301 -20.71 6.00 20.81
N GLY A 302 -20.40 4.87 21.46
CA GLY A 302 -21.41 4.04 22.10
C GLY A 302 -22.11 4.73 23.28
N ARG A 303 -23.40 4.41 23.46
CA ARG A 303 -24.28 4.97 24.50
C ARG A 303 -23.86 4.70 25.94
N THR A 304 -22.87 3.84 26.18
CA THR A 304 -22.33 3.55 27.52
C THR A 304 -20.98 4.23 27.80
N ALA A 305 -20.42 4.95 26.81
CA ALA A 305 -19.07 5.50 26.90
C ALA A 305 -18.91 6.51 28.05
N PHE A 306 -19.92 7.35 28.31
CA PHE A 306 -19.88 8.30 29.42
C PHE A 306 -20.03 7.61 30.77
N ARG A 307 -20.96 6.66 30.88
CA ARG A 307 -21.21 5.88 32.11
C ARG A 307 -19.97 5.15 32.61
N LYS A 308 -19.09 4.69 31.71
CA LYS A 308 -17.83 4.00 32.05
C LYS A 308 -16.73 4.93 32.57
N LYS A 309 -16.90 6.26 32.54
CA LYS A 309 -15.89 7.21 33.06
C LYS A 309 -15.84 7.19 34.58
N LYS A 310 -14.67 7.58 35.13
CA LYS A 310 -14.46 7.78 36.57
C LYS A 310 -15.51 8.74 37.14
N GLU A 311 -15.94 8.47 38.37
CA GLU A 311 -17.03 9.21 39.01
C GLU A 311 -16.72 10.71 39.16
N GLU A 312 -15.47 11.09 39.47
CA GLU A 312 -15.12 12.51 39.60
C GLU A 312 -15.34 13.25 38.27
N THR A 313 -14.97 12.61 37.16
CA THR A 313 -15.18 13.15 35.80
C THR A 313 -16.66 13.23 35.44
N ARG A 314 -17.44 12.22 35.82
CA ARG A 314 -18.90 12.23 35.60
C ARG A 314 -19.55 13.37 36.39
N LYS A 315 -19.17 13.54 37.66
CA LYS A 315 -19.68 14.59 38.55
C LYS A 315 -19.38 16.00 38.01
N ASP A 316 -18.14 16.27 37.65
CA ASP A 316 -17.74 17.58 37.08
C ASP A 316 -18.56 17.95 35.84
N ILE A 317 -18.76 17.00 34.93
CA ILE A 317 -19.53 17.20 33.69
C ILE A 317 -21.02 17.41 34.00
N VAL A 318 -21.62 16.59 34.88
CA VAL A 318 -23.04 16.71 35.26
C VAL A 318 -23.32 18.03 35.97
N VAL A 319 -22.46 18.45 36.91
CA VAL A 319 -22.62 19.76 37.59
C VAL A 319 -22.54 20.89 36.58
N THR A 320 -21.56 20.83 35.67
CA THR A 320 -21.39 21.85 34.63
C THR A 320 -22.64 21.92 33.74
N TYR A 321 -23.19 20.76 33.34
CA TYR A 321 -24.43 20.67 32.57
C TYR A 321 -25.63 21.30 33.30
N LEU A 322 -25.89 20.90 34.54
CA LEU A 322 -27.01 21.43 35.32
C LEU A 322 -26.87 22.94 35.56
N THR A 323 -25.64 23.44 35.66
CA THR A 323 -25.39 24.88 35.77
C THR A 323 -25.72 25.62 34.48
N PHE A 324 -25.42 25.05 33.30
CA PHE A 324 -25.89 25.63 32.03
C PHE A 324 -27.40 25.74 31.99
N LYS A 325 -28.10 24.67 32.40
CA LYS A 325 -29.57 24.66 32.43
C LYS A 325 -30.14 25.74 33.34
N ARG A 326 -29.64 25.85 34.57
CA ARG A 326 -30.03 26.90 35.52
C ARG A 326 -29.78 28.30 34.99
N LEU A 327 -28.61 28.57 34.43
CA LEU A 327 -28.30 29.89 33.87
C LEU A 327 -29.22 30.22 32.67
N SER A 328 -29.58 29.23 31.86
CA SER A 328 -30.57 29.43 30.79
C SER A 328 -31.94 29.81 31.35
N GLU A 329 -32.40 29.15 32.42
CA GLU A 329 -33.66 29.46 33.11
C GLU A 329 -33.63 30.86 33.75
N GLU A 330 -32.46 31.33 34.16
CA GLU A 330 -32.22 32.71 34.66
C GLU A 330 -32.10 33.76 33.54
N GLY A 331 -32.31 33.37 32.27
CA GLY A 331 -32.37 34.28 31.11
C GLY A 331 -31.04 34.54 30.41
N TYR A 332 -29.97 33.81 30.74
CA TYR A 332 -28.69 33.94 30.05
C TYR A 332 -28.72 33.27 28.68
N GLU A 333 -28.14 33.94 27.67
CA GLU A 333 -28.00 33.36 26.33
C GLU A 333 -26.94 32.25 26.31
N LEU A 334 -27.38 31.00 26.14
CA LEU A 334 -26.51 29.82 26.10
C LEU A 334 -25.39 29.91 25.05
N GLY A 335 -25.66 30.52 23.88
CA GLY A 335 -24.67 30.71 22.81
C GLY A 335 -23.42 31.50 23.23
N LYS A 336 -23.52 32.35 24.25
CA LYS A 336 -22.42 33.17 24.76
C LYS A 336 -21.63 32.53 25.90
N LEU A 337 -22.17 31.48 26.53
CA LEU A 337 -21.57 30.84 27.70
C LEU A 337 -20.58 29.73 27.32
N THR A 338 -19.39 29.75 27.92
CA THR A 338 -18.36 28.70 27.82
C THR A 338 -18.26 27.86 29.09
N ASN A 339 -17.62 26.68 29.01
CA ASN A 339 -17.39 25.82 30.19
C ASN A 339 -16.61 26.54 31.28
N ARG A 340 -15.67 27.40 30.88
CA ARG A 340 -14.83 28.15 31.82
C ARG A 340 -15.66 29.17 32.59
N GLU A 341 -16.52 29.91 31.92
CA GLU A 341 -17.41 30.90 32.53
C GLU A 341 -18.41 30.22 33.47
N VAL A 342 -19.03 29.13 33.02
CA VAL A 342 -19.97 28.35 33.85
C VAL A 342 -19.28 27.81 35.09
N LYS A 343 -18.12 27.17 34.97
CA LYS A 343 -17.36 26.64 36.12
C LYS A 343 -16.90 27.72 37.10
N SER A 344 -16.73 28.95 36.62
CA SER A 344 -16.33 30.10 37.45
C SER A 344 -17.52 30.80 38.12
N SER A 345 -18.75 30.44 37.75
CA SER A 345 -19.96 31.06 38.27
C SER A 345 -20.26 30.63 39.72
N PRO A 346 -20.90 31.50 40.53
CA PRO A 346 -21.41 31.11 41.85
C PRO A 346 -22.40 29.93 41.78
N ALA A 347 -23.24 29.90 40.74
CA ALA A 347 -24.24 28.86 40.51
C ALA A 347 -23.61 27.46 40.40
N TRP A 348 -22.41 27.33 39.82
CA TRP A 348 -21.73 26.04 39.72
C TRP A 348 -21.38 25.46 41.10
N ARG A 349 -20.93 26.31 42.03
CA ARG A 349 -20.59 25.86 43.40
C ARG A 349 -21.82 25.39 44.16
N GLU A 350 -22.93 26.10 43.99
CA GLU A 350 -24.23 25.74 44.58
C GLU A 350 -24.72 24.40 44.05
N VAL A 351 -24.74 24.23 42.71
CA VAL A 351 -25.15 22.98 42.06
C VAL A 351 -24.24 21.81 42.47
N ASN A 352 -22.93 22.04 42.59
CA ASN A 352 -21.99 21.01 43.03
C ASN A 352 -22.23 20.55 44.47
N ALA A 353 -22.58 21.49 45.35
CA ALA A 353 -22.88 21.22 46.75
C ALA A 353 -24.23 20.51 46.94
N SER A 354 -25.21 20.80 46.07
CA SER A 354 -26.57 20.24 46.16
C SER A 354 -26.78 18.94 45.37
N LEU A 355 -25.80 18.48 44.59
CA LEU A 355 -25.95 17.29 43.74
C LEU A 355 -25.97 15.99 44.55
N SER A 356 -27.12 15.32 44.58
CA SER A 356 -27.28 14.00 45.24
C SER A 356 -26.70 12.87 44.38
N PRO A 357 -26.33 11.71 44.98
CA PRO A 357 -25.88 10.54 44.23
C PRO A 357 -26.90 10.00 43.22
N SER A 358 -28.20 10.06 43.55
CA SER A 358 -29.27 9.63 42.64
C SER A 358 -29.42 10.57 41.45
N ALA A 359 -29.33 11.88 41.67
CA ALA A 359 -29.33 12.87 40.59
C ALA A 359 -28.10 12.72 39.69
N LEU A 360 -26.93 12.44 40.27
CA LEU A 360 -25.72 12.15 39.51
C LEU A 360 -25.89 10.90 38.62
N ALA A 361 -26.48 9.82 39.15
CA ALA A 361 -26.73 8.59 38.38
C ALA A 361 -27.71 8.82 37.23
N LEU A 362 -28.82 9.51 37.50
CA LEU A 362 -29.85 9.83 36.49
C LEU A 362 -29.26 10.68 35.35
N GLN A 363 -28.59 11.78 35.68
CA GLN A 363 -28.00 12.68 34.67
C GLN A 363 -26.80 12.05 33.96
N THR A 364 -26.09 11.11 34.62
CA THR A 364 -25.08 10.30 33.95
C THR A 364 -25.71 9.47 32.83
N GLU A 365 -26.79 8.75 33.10
CA GLU A 365 -27.46 7.91 32.09
C GLU A 365 -28.03 8.79 30.97
N ARG A 366 -28.61 9.93 31.32
CA ARG A 366 -29.14 10.91 30.37
C ARG A 366 -28.07 11.40 29.37
N ILE A 367 -26.93 11.89 29.86
CA ILE A 367 -25.81 12.33 29.00
C ILE A 367 -25.22 11.15 28.22
N SER A 368 -25.14 9.96 28.83
CA SER A 368 -24.57 8.78 28.18
C SER A 368 -25.39 8.33 26.98
N THR A 369 -26.72 8.31 27.10
CA THR A 369 -27.63 7.93 26.00
C THR A 369 -27.68 8.97 24.88
N ALA A 370 -27.42 10.24 25.19
CA ALA A 370 -27.39 11.35 24.22
C ALA A 370 -26.10 11.45 23.38
N HIS A 371 -25.03 10.72 23.73
CA HIS A 371 -23.75 10.80 23.02
C HIS A 371 -23.86 10.61 21.48
N PRO A 372 -24.61 9.63 20.94
CA PRO A 372 -24.85 9.51 19.50
C PRO A 372 -25.47 10.78 18.89
N GLU A 373 -26.45 11.38 19.53
CA GLU A 373 -27.15 12.58 19.04
C GLU A 373 -26.21 13.80 19.05
N MET A 374 -25.36 13.94 20.07
CA MET A 374 -24.30 14.96 20.11
C MET A 374 -23.37 14.82 18.89
N MET A 375 -23.01 13.59 18.52
CA MET A 375 -22.17 13.32 17.35
C MET A 375 -22.84 13.76 16.04
N VAL A 376 -24.13 13.47 15.89
CA VAL A 376 -24.93 13.88 14.73
C VAL A 376 -24.91 15.41 14.59
N PHE A 377 -25.17 16.16 15.67
CA PHE A 377 -25.12 17.62 15.63
C PHE A 377 -23.74 18.17 15.27
N LYS A 378 -22.67 17.57 15.80
CA LYS A 378 -21.29 17.99 15.49
C LYS A 378 -20.96 17.82 14.02
N PHE A 379 -21.35 16.70 13.44
CA PHE A 379 -21.13 16.46 12.02
C PHE A 379 -22.00 17.37 11.15
N PHE A 380 -23.29 17.51 11.50
CA PHE A 380 -24.21 18.43 10.83
C PHE A 380 -23.67 19.86 10.79
N LYS A 381 -23.18 20.38 11.93
CA LYS A 381 -22.53 21.68 11.98
C LYS A 381 -21.32 21.77 11.04
N ALA A 382 -20.49 20.72 10.99
CA ALA A 382 -19.28 20.73 10.18
C ALA A 382 -19.57 20.81 8.68
N MET A 383 -20.62 20.13 8.20
CA MET A 383 -21.04 20.22 6.80
C MET A 383 -21.77 21.53 6.47
N MET A 384 -22.28 22.27 7.44
CA MET A 384 -22.95 23.56 7.21
C MET A 384 -22.01 24.78 7.25
N ARG A 385 -20.69 24.57 7.11
CA ARG A 385 -19.73 25.67 7.06
C ARG A 385 -19.86 26.45 5.75
N LYS A 386 -19.52 27.74 5.81
CA LYS A 386 -19.50 28.66 4.66
C LYS A 386 -18.80 28.08 3.43
N GLU A 387 -17.73 27.32 3.64
CA GLU A 387 -16.94 26.66 2.59
C GLU A 387 -17.76 25.70 1.71
N PHE A 388 -18.84 25.11 2.24
CA PHE A 388 -19.67 24.14 1.52
C PHE A 388 -20.98 24.71 0.97
N ILE A 389 -21.54 25.71 1.65
CA ILE A 389 -22.90 26.21 1.36
C ILE A 389 -22.94 27.69 0.94
N GLY A 390 -21.81 28.40 0.98
CA GLY A 390 -21.73 29.82 0.65
C GLY A 390 -22.50 30.72 1.64
N ASP A 391 -22.58 32.02 1.32
CA ASP A 391 -23.30 33.00 2.14
C ASP A 391 -24.83 32.85 2.08
N GLU A 392 -25.35 32.54 0.89
CA GLU A 392 -26.79 32.30 0.68
C GLU A 392 -27.24 31.02 1.41
N GLY A 393 -26.46 29.94 1.32
CA GLY A 393 -26.76 28.70 2.02
C GLY A 393 -26.71 28.84 3.55
N ILE A 394 -25.85 29.70 4.12
CA ILE A 394 -25.88 29.99 5.57
C ILE A 394 -27.23 30.58 5.98
N THR A 395 -27.76 31.51 5.18
CA THR A 395 -29.05 32.15 5.47
C THR A 395 -30.18 31.13 5.41
N THR A 396 -30.17 30.26 4.39
CA THR A 396 -31.12 29.15 4.27
C THR A 396 -31.00 28.16 5.43
N ALA A 397 -29.77 27.80 5.81
CA ALA A 397 -29.49 26.86 6.90
C ALA A 397 -29.97 27.42 8.24
N GLN A 398 -29.72 28.70 8.52
CA GLN A 398 -30.21 29.37 9.71
C GLN A 398 -31.73 29.36 9.76
N ASN A 399 -32.40 29.82 8.69
CA ASN A 399 -33.87 29.89 8.66
C ASN A 399 -34.51 28.50 8.82
N ALA A 400 -34.01 27.50 8.09
CA ALA A 400 -34.50 26.13 8.17
C ALA A 400 -34.28 25.51 9.57
N TYR A 401 -33.08 25.69 10.15
CA TYR A 401 -32.77 25.17 11.48
C TYR A 401 -33.59 25.85 12.57
N GLU A 402 -33.65 27.19 12.57
CA GLU A 402 -34.40 27.96 13.58
C GLU A 402 -35.92 27.77 13.46
N SER A 403 -36.44 27.44 12.27
CA SER A 403 -37.85 27.06 12.12
C SER A 403 -38.21 25.84 12.97
N ILE A 404 -37.27 24.91 13.17
CA ILE A 404 -37.46 23.66 13.92
C ILE A 404 -37.09 23.85 15.39
N PHE A 405 -35.88 24.33 15.66
CA PHE A 405 -35.29 24.39 16.99
C PHE A 405 -35.52 25.73 17.73
N GLY A 406 -36.20 26.68 17.08
CA GLY A 406 -36.55 27.99 17.63
C GLY A 406 -35.49 29.08 17.41
N PRO A 407 -35.83 30.36 17.64
CA PRO A 407 -34.92 31.49 17.42
C PRO A 407 -33.65 31.41 18.27
N GLY A 408 -32.48 31.70 17.70
CA GLY A 408 -31.20 31.70 18.41
C GLY A 408 -30.56 30.30 18.57
N SER A 409 -31.26 29.24 18.16
CA SER A 409 -30.74 27.87 18.20
C SER A 409 -29.56 27.66 17.24
N TRP A 410 -29.54 28.34 16.09
CA TRP A 410 -28.44 28.28 15.13
C TRP A 410 -27.14 28.84 15.71
N ALA A 411 -27.20 30.04 16.32
CA ALA A 411 -26.05 30.64 17.01
C ALA A 411 -25.55 29.73 18.14
N THR A 412 -26.47 29.07 18.84
CA THR A 412 -26.15 28.12 19.91
C THR A 412 -25.41 26.89 19.39
N LEU A 413 -25.85 26.29 18.27
CA LEU A 413 -25.13 25.22 17.55
C LEU A 413 -23.72 25.67 17.15
N LEU A 414 -23.60 26.86 16.53
CA LEU A 414 -22.33 27.42 16.10
C LEU A 414 -21.35 27.74 17.25
N SER A 415 -21.85 27.95 18.47
CA SER A 415 -20.99 28.17 19.65
C SER A 415 -20.26 26.90 20.14
N THR A 416 -20.69 25.71 19.72
CA THR A 416 -20.09 24.44 20.18
C THR A 416 -18.79 24.13 19.44
N SER A 417 -17.81 23.43 20.03
CA SER A 417 -16.53 23.12 19.35
C SER A 417 -16.31 21.61 19.21
N THR A 418 -15.30 21.04 19.86
CA THR A 418 -15.14 19.58 20.01
C THR A 418 -16.28 18.99 20.85
N LEU A 419 -16.35 17.67 20.99
CA LEU A 419 -17.31 17.03 21.90
C LEU A 419 -17.05 17.47 23.36
N MET A 420 -17.99 18.22 23.90
CA MET A 420 -18.02 18.72 25.26
C MET A 420 -19.39 18.34 25.86
N PRO A 421 -19.52 17.15 26.49
CA PRO A 421 -20.83 16.55 26.79
C PRO A 421 -21.78 17.47 27.56
N ALA A 422 -21.27 18.28 28.49
CA ALA A 422 -22.10 19.24 29.24
C ALA A 422 -22.68 20.36 28.35
N GLN A 423 -21.86 20.92 27.45
CA GLN A 423 -22.31 21.96 26.53
C GLN A 423 -23.23 21.38 25.48
N ASP A 424 -22.84 20.27 24.86
CA ASP A 424 -23.59 19.68 23.76
C ASP A 424 -24.97 19.20 24.24
N MET A 425 -25.06 18.69 25.47
CA MET A 425 -26.34 18.38 26.10
C MET A 425 -27.23 19.62 26.20
N ALA A 426 -26.76 20.68 26.84
CA ALA A 426 -27.57 21.87 27.09
C ALA A 426 -27.87 22.70 25.82
N LYS A 427 -26.91 22.78 24.89
CA LYS A 427 -26.95 23.68 23.74
C LYS A 427 -27.58 23.05 22.49
N THR A 428 -27.62 21.73 22.39
CA THR A 428 -28.12 21.05 21.19
C THR A 428 -29.11 19.95 21.51
N VAL A 429 -28.78 19.03 22.41
CA VAL A 429 -29.63 17.86 22.68
C VAL A 429 -30.91 18.23 23.40
N ASP A 430 -30.84 19.04 24.47
CA ASP A 430 -32.03 19.47 25.22
C ASP A 430 -33.01 20.22 24.30
N LEU A 431 -32.52 21.10 23.40
CA LEU A 431 -33.36 21.81 22.43
C LEU A 431 -34.13 20.84 21.50
N PHE A 432 -33.52 19.72 21.14
CA PHE A 432 -34.16 18.67 20.34
C PHE A 432 -35.15 17.83 21.17
N TRP A 433 -34.72 17.42 22.36
CA TRP A 433 -35.47 16.56 23.27
C TRP A 433 -36.75 17.24 23.80
N GLU A 434 -36.73 18.56 23.96
CA GLU A 434 -37.86 19.37 24.41
C GLU A 434 -38.90 19.65 23.31
N LEU A 435 -38.64 19.31 22.05
CA LEU A 435 -39.60 19.53 20.96
C LEU A 435 -40.89 18.70 21.18
N PRO A 436 -42.08 19.27 20.89
CA PRO A 436 -43.34 18.54 21.01
C PRO A 436 -43.41 17.36 20.05
N GLY A 437 -43.77 16.17 20.54
CA GLY A 437 -43.88 14.96 19.70
C GLY A 437 -44.92 15.07 18.59
N GLN A 438 -45.99 15.84 18.82
CA GLN A 438 -47.04 16.15 17.84
C GLN A 438 -46.51 16.81 16.57
N ARG A 439 -45.39 17.56 16.67
CA ARG A 439 -44.74 18.19 15.52
C ARG A 439 -44.22 17.18 14.50
N PHE A 440 -43.97 15.95 14.94
CA PHE A 440 -43.46 14.84 14.14
C PHE A 440 -44.50 13.71 14.00
N GLU A 441 -45.77 13.98 14.29
CA GLU A 441 -46.86 12.98 14.26
C GLU A 441 -46.66 11.81 15.24
N LEU A 442 -45.94 12.04 16.35
CA LEU A 442 -45.66 11.03 17.36
C LEU A 442 -46.59 11.13 18.57
N ALA A 443 -47.01 9.98 19.10
CA ALA A 443 -47.88 9.87 20.28
C ALA A 443 -47.12 10.03 21.62
N VAL A 444 -46.19 10.98 21.68
CA VAL A 444 -45.41 11.33 22.89
C VAL A 444 -45.51 12.84 23.15
N SER A 445 -45.37 13.26 24.41
CA SER A 445 -45.46 14.68 24.74
C SER A 445 -44.23 15.45 24.24
N ARG A 446 -43.06 14.83 24.39
CA ARG A 446 -41.74 15.35 24.01
C ARG A 446 -40.92 14.26 23.33
N VAL A 447 -39.99 14.66 22.48
CA VAL A 447 -39.06 13.74 21.80
C VAL A 447 -38.24 12.90 22.79
N GLU A 448 -37.90 13.44 23.97
CA GLU A 448 -37.17 12.72 25.04
C GLU A 448 -37.80 11.37 25.43
N GLU A 449 -39.12 11.24 25.36
CA GLU A 449 -39.88 10.05 25.78
C GLU A 449 -39.73 8.85 24.82
N LEU A 450 -39.21 9.08 23.61
CA LEU A 450 -38.94 8.01 22.65
C LEU A 450 -37.75 7.15 23.09
N SER A 451 -37.66 5.93 22.55
CA SER A 451 -36.46 5.10 22.74
C SER A 451 -35.23 5.78 22.13
N PRO A 452 -34.02 5.57 22.67
CA PRO A 452 -32.80 6.19 22.15
C PRO A 452 -32.55 5.95 20.65
N GLU A 453 -32.94 4.78 20.13
CA GLU A 453 -32.87 4.44 18.71
C GLU A 453 -33.78 5.34 17.88
N LYS A 454 -35.06 5.42 18.25
CA LYS A 454 -36.05 6.25 17.56
C LYS A 454 -35.72 7.74 17.62
N ARG A 455 -35.17 8.24 18.73
CA ARG A 455 -34.69 9.63 18.82
C ARG A 455 -33.54 9.91 17.87
N THR A 456 -32.57 9.00 17.82
CA THR A 456 -31.41 9.15 16.93
C THR A 456 -31.85 9.15 15.47
N GLU A 457 -32.75 8.24 15.09
CA GLU A 457 -33.33 8.15 13.74
C GLU A 457 -34.09 9.44 13.38
N LEU A 458 -34.98 9.91 14.26
CA LEU A 458 -35.73 11.15 14.06
C LEU A 458 -34.82 12.37 13.90
N LEU A 459 -33.73 12.44 14.68
CA LEU A 459 -32.75 13.51 14.57
C LEU A 459 -32.05 13.50 13.21
N ILE A 460 -31.63 12.32 12.76
CA ILE A 460 -30.99 12.13 11.45
C ILE A 460 -31.95 12.54 10.33
N ASP A 461 -33.21 12.13 10.39
CA ASP A 461 -34.24 12.51 9.42
C ASP A 461 -34.42 14.03 9.36
N THR A 462 -34.60 14.66 10.53
CA THR A 462 -34.81 16.10 10.66
C THR A 462 -33.65 16.90 10.08
N LEU A 463 -32.41 16.53 10.42
CA LEU A 463 -31.22 17.23 9.96
C LEU A 463 -30.89 16.92 8.49
N THR A 464 -31.25 15.73 7.98
CA THR A 464 -31.15 15.41 6.55
C THR A 464 -32.08 16.32 5.74
N ASN A 465 -33.34 16.47 6.17
CA ASN A 465 -34.31 17.34 5.49
C ASN A 465 -33.85 18.81 5.46
N ILE A 466 -33.26 19.31 6.55
CA ILE A 466 -32.67 20.67 6.55
C ILE A 466 -31.52 20.74 5.54
N ALA A 467 -30.62 19.75 5.54
CA ALA A 467 -29.50 19.73 4.62
C ALA A 467 -29.94 19.68 3.15
N ASP A 468 -30.96 18.89 2.82
CA ASP A 468 -31.52 18.80 1.47
C ASP A 468 -32.05 20.15 1.00
N GLN A 469 -32.76 20.89 1.87
CA GLN A 469 -33.21 22.25 1.57
C GLN A 469 -32.05 23.21 1.32
N VAL A 470 -31.00 23.15 2.15
CA VAL A 470 -29.81 24.00 2.02
C VAL A 470 -29.06 23.70 0.74
N TYR A 471 -28.70 22.44 0.49
CA TYR A 471 -27.90 22.06 -0.67
C TYR A 471 -28.66 22.18 -1.99
N SER A 472 -30.00 22.09 -1.98
CA SER A 472 -30.81 22.38 -3.17
C SER A 472 -30.80 23.87 -3.55
N ALA A 473 -30.48 24.76 -2.61
CA ALA A 473 -30.37 26.20 -2.85
C ALA A 473 -28.96 26.66 -3.25
N VAL A 474 -27.97 25.75 -3.20
CA VAL A 474 -26.58 26.05 -3.59
C VAL A 474 -26.42 25.77 -5.08
N GLU A 475 -25.87 26.73 -5.84
CA GLU A 475 -25.70 26.60 -7.30
C GLU A 475 -24.80 25.42 -7.70
N GLN A 476 -23.71 25.20 -6.95
CA GLN A 476 -22.76 24.11 -7.18
C GLN A 476 -22.47 23.40 -5.85
N PRO A 477 -23.34 22.49 -5.40
CA PRO A 477 -23.12 21.79 -4.15
C PRO A 477 -21.89 20.88 -4.25
N PRO A 478 -21.15 20.68 -3.15
CA PRO A 478 -19.93 19.88 -3.13
C PRO A 478 -20.22 18.41 -3.48
N THR A 479 -19.50 17.89 -4.48
CA THR A 479 -19.57 16.49 -4.90
C THR A 479 -18.18 15.91 -5.12
N ARG A 480 -18.06 14.58 -4.97
CA ARG A 480 -16.79 13.89 -5.28
C ARG A 480 -16.46 13.84 -6.77
N ALA A 481 -17.39 14.20 -7.65
CA ALA A 481 -17.18 14.11 -9.10
C ALA A 481 -16.07 15.05 -9.60
N ALA A 482 -15.87 16.20 -8.94
CA ALA A 482 -14.78 17.13 -9.27
C ALA A 482 -13.41 16.63 -8.78
N LEU A 483 -13.38 15.85 -7.70
CA LEU A 483 -12.16 15.43 -7.03
C LEU A 483 -11.22 14.65 -7.95
N ALA A 484 -11.73 13.69 -8.72
CA ALA A 484 -10.89 12.91 -9.65
C ALA A 484 -10.22 13.81 -10.71
N LYS A 485 -10.90 14.86 -11.16
CA LYS A 485 -10.37 15.83 -12.14
C LYS A 485 -9.30 16.72 -11.51
N GLU A 486 -9.52 17.19 -10.29
CA GLU A 486 -8.53 17.97 -9.51
C GLU A 486 -7.28 17.14 -9.25
N MET A 487 -7.46 15.90 -8.75
CA MET A 487 -6.38 14.97 -8.49
C MET A 487 -5.58 14.67 -9.77
N ALA A 488 -6.25 14.40 -10.90
CA ALA A 488 -5.57 14.19 -12.18
C ALA A 488 -4.79 15.44 -12.60
N ALA A 489 -5.35 16.64 -12.46
CA ALA A 489 -4.65 17.87 -12.81
C ALA A 489 -3.36 18.07 -11.99
N GLU A 490 -3.40 17.77 -10.69
CA GLU A 490 -2.23 17.87 -9.82
C GLU A 490 -1.20 16.77 -10.11
N PHE A 491 -1.62 15.52 -10.31
CA PHE A 491 -0.69 14.42 -10.56
C PHE A 491 -0.07 14.43 -11.96
N MET A 492 -0.71 15.07 -12.94
CA MET A 492 -0.11 15.28 -14.26
C MET A 492 1.15 16.14 -14.22
N GLN A 493 1.40 16.88 -13.13
CA GLN A 493 2.68 17.58 -12.92
C GLN A 493 3.87 16.62 -12.77
N ASP A 494 3.62 15.35 -12.40
CA ASP A 494 4.64 14.32 -12.32
C ASP A 494 4.91 13.64 -13.67
N LEU A 495 4.17 13.98 -14.75
CA LEU A 495 4.46 13.49 -16.10
C LEU A 495 5.62 14.31 -16.70
N VAL A 496 6.71 13.66 -17.10
CA VAL A 496 7.92 14.29 -17.65
C VAL A 496 7.93 14.25 -19.18
N HIS A 497 7.45 13.17 -19.79
CA HIS A 497 7.28 13.04 -21.24
C HIS A 497 5.93 12.36 -21.51
N PRO A 498 5.11 12.82 -22.48
CA PRO A 498 5.41 13.71 -23.61
C PRO A 498 5.09 15.21 -23.42
N VAL A 499 5.29 15.77 -22.22
CA VAL A 499 5.17 17.23 -22.00
C VAL A 499 6.44 17.98 -22.45
N GLU A 500 6.33 19.29 -22.64
CA GLU A 500 7.47 20.15 -23.00
C GLU A 500 8.59 20.07 -21.95
N GLU A 501 9.84 20.18 -22.42
CA GLU A 501 11.04 20.01 -21.62
C GLU A 501 11.11 21.03 -20.47
N VAL A 502 11.17 20.53 -19.23
CA VAL A 502 11.34 21.37 -18.04
C VAL A 502 12.79 21.80 -17.92
N VAL A 503 13.05 23.12 -17.95
CA VAL A 503 14.39 23.67 -17.73
C VAL A 503 14.78 23.49 -16.25
N LEU A 504 15.54 22.42 -15.95
CA LEU A 504 15.95 22.05 -14.58
C LEU A 504 16.62 23.19 -13.80
N ALA A 505 17.42 24.02 -14.48
CA ALA A 505 18.08 25.17 -13.87
C ALA A 505 17.07 26.19 -13.32
N GLU A 506 15.96 26.39 -14.03
CA GLU A 506 14.90 27.32 -13.61
C GLU A 506 14.08 26.74 -12.45
N LEU A 507 13.79 25.43 -12.50
CA LEU A 507 13.14 24.74 -11.39
C LEU A 507 13.97 24.83 -10.10
N ALA A 508 15.27 24.55 -10.19
CA ALA A 508 16.19 24.63 -9.06
C ALA A 508 16.30 26.05 -8.50
N ARG A 509 16.38 27.06 -9.38
CA ARG A 509 16.39 28.48 -8.99
C ARG A 509 15.12 28.85 -8.22
N ARG A 510 13.96 28.44 -8.73
CA ARG A 510 12.66 28.66 -8.08
C ARG A 510 12.56 27.95 -6.73
N GLN A 511 13.03 26.71 -6.63
CA GLN A 511 13.07 25.96 -5.36
C GLN A 511 13.95 26.65 -4.31
N LEU A 512 15.13 27.15 -4.70
CA LEU A 512 16.03 27.88 -3.80
C LEU A 512 15.41 29.19 -3.31
N GLU A 513 14.75 29.93 -4.19
CA GLU A 513 14.02 31.16 -3.86
C GLU A 513 12.91 30.88 -2.84
N PHE A 514 12.06 29.89 -3.11
CA PHE A 514 10.97 29.49 -2.22
C PHE A 514 11.49 28.87 -0.90
N TYR A 515 12.63 28.18 -0.89
CA TYR A 515 13.26 27.71 0.34
C TYR A 515 13.65 28.89 1.26
N GLY A 516 14.23 29.94 0.68
CA GLY A 516 14.56 31.17 1.40
C GLY A 516 13.32 31.87 1.97
N ALA A 517 12.28 32.02 1.15
CA ALA A 517 11.04 32.71 1.51
C ALA A 517 10.14 31.93 2.47
N SER A 518 10.15 30.59 2.40
CA SER A 518 9.30 29.71 3.22
C SER A 518 9.79 29.58 4.66
N LYS A 519 11.11 29.71 4.88
CA LYS A 519 11.73 29.58 6.21
C LYS A 519 10.99 30.47 7.25
N PRO A 520 10.91 31.80 7.10
CA PRO A 520 10.32 32.69 8.12
C PRO A 520 8.84 32.45 8.43
N VAL A 521 8.11 31.79 7.53
CA VAL A 521 6.66 31.60 7.61
C VAL A 521 6.25 30.14 7.87
N ALA A 522 7.21 29.25 8.12
CA ALA A 522 6.96 27.84 8.43
C ALA A 522 5.96 27.69 9.59
N GLY A 523 4.86 26.98 9.34
CA GLY A 523 3.77 26.76 10.31
C GLY A 523 2.76 27.91 10.43
N LYS A 524 2.85 28.97 9.62
CA LYS A 524 1.87 30.07 9.57
C LYS A 524 1.10 30.05 8.24
N GLU A 525 -0.15 30.45 8.30
CA GLU A 525 -0.97 30.70 7.11
C GLU A 525 -1.04 32.22 6.89
N LEU A 526 -0.39 32.69 5.83
CA LEU A 526 -0.36 34.10 5.45
C LEU A 526 -0.84 34.25 4.00
N LYS A 527 -1.59 35.32 3.73
CA LYS A 527 -1.93 35.71 2.36
C LYS A 527 -0.65 36.01 1.58
N ASN A 528 -0.51 35.45 0.39
CA ASN A 528 0.62 35.64 -0.55
C ASN A 528 1.97 35.11 -0.04
N ALA A 529 1.98 34.14 0.87
CA ALA A 529 3.22 33.49 1.28
C ALA A 529 3.67 32.46 0.24
N GLN A 530 4.99 32.39 0.05
CA GLN A 530 5.64 31.37 -0.76
C GLN A 530 6.14 30.25 0.15
N TYR A 531 5.71 29.02 -0.14
CA TYR A 531 6.04 27.85 0.67
C TYR A 531 6.81 26.83 -0.15
N LEU A 532 7.75 26.14 0.50
CA LEU A 532 8.36 24.93 -0.04
C LEU A 532 7.74 23.73 0.68
N CYS A 533 7.23 22.76 -0.09
CA CYS A 533 6.59 21.58 0.50
C CYS A 533 7.62 20.75 1.27
N PRO A 534 7.44 20.49 2.57
CA PRO A 534 8.41 19.74 3.38
C PRO A 534 8.44 18.24 3.05
N ILE A 535 7.54 17.77 2.18
CA ILE A 535 7.43 16.38 1.77
C ILE A 535 8.08 16.11 0.42
N CYS A 536 8.00 17.04 -0.53
CA CYS A 536 8.47 16.81 -1.90
C CYS A 536 9.30 17.96 -2.47
N ASN A 537 9.56 18.99 -1.67
CA ASN A 537 10.32 20.18 -2.06
C ASN A 537 9.74 20.95 -3.28
N SER A 538 8.45 20.78 -3.59
CA SER A 538 7.78 21.57 -4.62
C SER A 538 7.46 22.99 -4.09
N PRO A 539 7.74 24.06 -4.86
CA PRO A 539 7.35 25.42 -4.51
C PRO A 539 5.84 25.62 -4.75
N PHE A 540 5.13 26.27 -3.83
CA PHE A 540 3.70 26.57 -3.94
C PHE A 540 3.31 27.86 -3.22
N GLU A 541 2.20 28.47 -3.62
CA GLU A 541 1.70 29.74 -3.07
C GLU A 541 0.40 29.57 -2.26
N SER A 542 -0.35 28.50 -2.55
CA SER A 542 -1.52 28.05 -1.80
C SER A 542 -1.39 26.57 -1.48
N GLY A 543 -1.70 26.17 -0.25
CA GLY A 543 -1.63 24.77 0.16
C GLY A 543 -2.43 24.49 1.42
N THR A 544 -2.41 23.24 1.86
CA THR A 544 -3.28 22.75 2.94
C THR A 544 -2.49 22.52 4.22
N LYS A 545 -3.15 22.71 5.38
CA LYS A 545 -2.58 22.36 6.70
C LYS A 545 -2.54 20.84 6.85
N GLY A 546 -1.36 20.24 6.66
CA GLY A 546 -1.07 18.86 6.96
C GLY A 546 -0.99 18.63 8.47
N LYS A 547 -2.12 18.22 9.07
CA LYS A 547 -2.27 17.84 10.47
C LYS A 547 -2.06 16.33 10.66
N ALA A 548 -2.19 15.83 11.88
CA ALA A 548 -1.97 14.43 12.25
C ALA A 548 -2.84 13.40 11.48
N ASP A 549 -3.99 13.83 10.97
CA ASP A 549 -4.90 13.07 10.10
C ASP A 549 -4.35 12.84 8.69
N LEU A 550 -3.47 13.73 8.22
CA LEU A 550 -2.84 13.64 6.92
C LEU A 550 -1.36 13.21 7.01
N ILE A 551 -0.60 13.67 8.01
CA ILE A 551 0.84 13.45 8.16
C ILE A 551 1.15 12.89 9.55
N ASN A 552 2.13 12.00 9.69
CA ASN A 552 2.49 11.44 10.99
C ASN A 552 3.51 12.39 11.62
N LYS A 553 3.28 12.85 12.86
CA LYS A 553 4.17 13.80 13.55
C LYS A 553 4.60 14.98 12.66
N PRO A 554 3.67 15.89 12.27
CA PRO A 554 4.00 17.04 11.42
C PRO A 554 5.24 17.82 11.88
N GLU A 555 5.49 17.86 13.19
CA GLU A 555 6.65 18.49 13.82
C GLU A 555 8.00 17.87 13.43
N SER A 556 8.09 16.58 13.08
CA SER A 556 9.35 15.94 12.70
C SER A 556 9.81 16.27 11.28
N HIS A 557 8.95 16.85 10.45
CA HIS A 557 9.25 17.23 9.07
C HIS A 557 9.95 18.59 8.95
N THR A 558 10.17 19.29 10.06
CA THR A 558 10.90 20.56 10.04
C THR A 558 11.97 20.58 11.13
N ASN A 559 13.20 20.91 10.77
CA ASN A 559 14.27 21.16 11.74
C ASN A 559 13.98 22.38 12.65
N ARG A 560 12.82 23.04 12.49
CA ARG A 560 12.41 24.25 13.23
C ARG A 560 11.56 23.97 14.46
N ALA A 561 10.96 22.78 14.60
CA ALA A 561 10.17 22.41 15.78
C ALA A 561 10.97 22.53 17.08
N ILE A 562 12.29 22.30 17.00
CA ILE A 562 13.24 22.42 18.12
C ILE A 562 13.43 23.89 18.56
N SER A 563 13.41 24.84 17.62
CA SER A 563 13.71 26.25 17.87
C SER A 563 12.49 27.16 18.15
N HIS A 564 11.29 26.72 17.78
CA HIS A 564 10.06 27.54 17.88
C HIS A 564 8.88 26.81 18.55
N GLY A 565 9.09 25.58 19.03
CA GLY A 565 8.04 24.70 19.56
C GLY A 565 7.30 23.93 18.47
N PRO A 566 6.58 22.85 18.83
CA PRO A 566 5.80 22.06 17.89
C PRO A 566 4.57 22.85 17.40
N PHE A 567 4.41 22.96 16.08
CA PHE A 567 3.33 23.73 15.46
C PHE A 567 2.01 22.94 15.29
N GLY A 568 2.04 21.61 15.49
CA GLY A 568 0.89 20.72 15.31
C GLY A 568 0.43 20.49 13.86
N TYR A 569 0.99 21.22 12.88
CA TYR A 569 0.78 21.04 11.45
C TYR A 569 1.93 21.64 10.61
N VAL A 570 2.01 21.26 9.34
CA VAL A 570 2.86 21.88 8.31
C VAL A 570 2.05 22.24 7.07
N MET A 571 2.48 23.24 6.30
CA MET A 571 1.85 23.55 5.01
C MET A 571 2.38 22.60 3.94
N ILE A 572 1.50 22.01 3.14
CA ILE A 572 1.86 21.08 2.07
C ILE A 572 1.19 21.46 0.74
N CYS A 573 1.81 21.10 -0.38
CA CYS A 573 1.22 21.28 -1.70
C CYS A 573 0.05 20.34 -1.95
N ASP A 574 -0.79 20.68 -2.93
CA ASP A 574 -2.00 19.93 -3.25
C ASP A 574 -1.69 18.54 -3.85
N THR A 575 -0.61 18.39 -4.62
CA THR A 575 -0.13 17.06 -5.07
C THR A 575 0.13 16.11 -3.89
N CYS A 576 0.84 16.58 -2.84
CA CYS A 576 1.13 15.77 -1.66
C CYS A 576 -0.10 15.49 -0.78
N LYS A 577 -1.05 16.43 -0.77
CA LYS A 577 -2.35 16.27 -0.12
C LYS A 577 -3.16 15.18 -0.83
N TYR A 578 -3.37 15.31 -2.14
CA TYR A 578 -4.16 14.37 -2.92
C TYR A 578 -3.53 12.98 -2.96
N GLU A 579 -2.21 12.85 -3.00
CA GLU A 579 -1.51 11.55 -2.90
C GLU A 579 -1.89 10.81 -1.60
N ARG A 580 -1.95 11.52 -0.47
CA ARG A 580 -2.34 10.95 0.82
C ARG A 580 -3.84 10.66 0.89
N ILE A 581 -4.67 11.54 0.33
CA ILE A 581 -6.11 11.29 0.23
C ILE A 581 -6.36 10.03 -0.60
N LEU A 582 -5.67 9.87 -1.74
CA LEU A 582 -5.75 8.70 -2.62
C LEU A 582 -5.38 7.42 -1.88
N ARG A 583 -4.23 7.39 -1.20
CA ARG A 583 -3.80 6.24 -0.39
C ARG A 583 -4.86 5.81 0.61
N GLN A 584 -5.43 6.78 1.33
CA GLN A 584 -6.44 6.50 2.35
C GLN A 584 -7.78 6.09 1.75
N LEU A 585 -8.21 6.71 0.63
CA LEU A 585 -9.40 6.31 -0.13
C LEU A 585 -9.31 4.85 -0.56
N LEU A 586 -8.14 4.46 -1.05
CA LEU A 586 -7.91 3.08 -1.46
C LEU A 586 -7.98 2.17 -0.24
N LEU A 587 -7.24 2.42 0.83
CA LEU A 587 -7.23 1.53 2.00
C LEU A 587 -8.51 1.51 2.84
N GLY A 588 -9.29 2.59 2.83
CA GLY A 588 -10.36 2.84 3.80
C GLY A 588 -9.87 3.39 5.14
N GLU A 589 -8.55 3.35 5.38
CA GLU A 589 -7.91 3.92 6.57
C GLU A 589 -6.49 4.42 6.27
N ARG A 590 -5.78 4.88 7.30
CA ARG A 590 -4.42 5.40 7.15
C ARG A 590 -3.40 4.26 7.06
N ALA A 591 -2.57 4.27 6.01
CA ALA A 591 -1.41 3.39 5.90
C ALA A 591 -0.40 3.68 7.02
N SER A 592 0.10 2.63 7.67
CA SER A 592 1.26 2.71 8.56
C SER A 592 2.55 2.60 7.76
N GLU A 593 2.63 1.61 6.88
CA GLU A 593 3.79 1.32 6.02
C GLU A 593 3.27 0.96 4.62
N LEU A 594 4.13 1.12 3.60
CA LEU A 594 3.87 0.73 2.23
C LEU A 594 4.92 -0.29 1.80
N ILE A 595 4.46 -1.47 1.35
CA ILE A 595 5.30 -2.41 0.63
C ILE A 595 5.23 -2.01 -0.84
N VAL A 596 6.39 -1.74 -1.43
CA VAL A 596 6.55 -1.30 -2.82
C VAL A 596 7.35 -2.39 -3.55
N ILE A 597 6.83 -2.85 -4.67
CA ILE A 597 7.43 -3.89 -5.51
C ILE A 597 7.67 -3.28 -6.89
N PHE A 598 8.91 -3.29 -7.35
CA PHE A 598 9.35 -2.72 -8.63
C PHE A 598 10.22 -3.74 -9.38
N PRO A 599 10.36 -3.61 -10.72
CA PRO A 599 11.36 -4.35 -11.46
C PRO A 599 12.75 -3.97 -10.94
N ARG A 600 13.70 -4.91 -10.87
CA ARG A 600 15.06 -4.62 -10.36
C ARG A 600 15.83 -3.63 -11.25
N MET A 601 15.54 -3.66 -12.55
CA MET A 601 16.07 -2.73 -13.54
C MET A 601 14.98 -2.39 -14.54
N ASN A 602 14.60 -3.38 -15.36
CA ASN A 602 13.50 -3.30 -16.29
C ASN A 602 12.80 -4.66 -16.38
N ILE A 603 11.62 -4.67 -16.98
CA ILE A 603 10.84 -5.89 -17.21
C ILE A 603 10.12 -5.80 -18.55
N GLY A 604 10.06 -6.92 -19.28
CA GLY A 604 9.27 -7.02 -20.50
C GLY A 604 7.76 -7.06 -20.19
N PRO A 605 6.87 -6.82 -21.17
CA PRO A 605 5.43 -6.75 -20.94
C PRO A 605 4.80 -8.06 -20.43
N GLY A 606 5.14 -9.20 -21.01
CA GLY A 606 4.64 -10.51 -20.60
C GLY A 606 5.15 -10.94 -19.22
N ALA A 607 6.43 -10.72 -18.95
CA ALA A 607 7.01 -10.95 -17.62
C ALA A 607 6.40 -10.00 -16.56
N GLY A 608 6.13 -8.74 -16.94
CA GLY A 608 5.47 -7.75 -16.11
C GLY A 608 4.04 -8.11 -15.76
N GLU A 609 3.27 -8.59 -16.73
CA GLU A 609 1.92 -9.10 -16.49
C GLU A 609 1.93 -10.32 -15.56
N LEU A 610 2.90 -11.23 -15.73
CA LEU A 610 3.07 -12.38 -14.83
C LEU A 610 3.37 -11.93 -13.39
N LEU A 611 4.24 -10.93 -13.21
CA LEU A 611 4.52 -10.35 -11.88
C LEU A 611 3.24 -9.79 -11.25
N VAL A 612 2.46 -8.98 -11.99
CA VAL A 612 1.18 -8.45 -11.54
C VAL A 612 0.22 -9.57 -11.14
N ARG A 613 0.07 -10.61 -11.98
CA ARG A 613 -0.78 -11.79 -11.70
C ARG A 613 -0.34 -12.53 -10.44
N LYS A 614 0.96 -12.72 -10.22
CA LYS A 614 1.51 -13.35 -9.00
C LYS A 614 1.18 -12.54 -7.74
N VAL A 615 1.36 -11.22 -7.78
CA VAL A 615 1.06 -10.34 -6.64
C VAL A 615 -0.45 -10.27 -6.37
N GLN A 616 -1.28 -10.24 -7.41
CA GLN A 616 -2.74 -10.34 -7.27
C GLN A 616 -3.15 -11.64 -6.59
N ALA A 617 -2.63 -12.79 -7.04
CA ALA A 617 -2.95 -14.09 -6.43
C ALA A 617 -2.50 -14.20 -4.96
N LEU A 618 -1.33 -13.62 -4.63
CA LEU A 618 -0.86 -13.49 -3.24
C LEU A 618 -1.85 -12.66 -2.42
N TYR A 619 -2.26 -11.51 -2.95
CA TYR A 619 -3.19 -10.61 -2.29
C TYR A 619 -4.58 -11.25 -2.11
N ASP A 620 -5.14 -11.91 -3.12
CA ASP A 620 -6.47 -12.52 -3.04
C ASP A 620 -6.54 -13.58 -1.93
N LYS A 621 -5.49 -14.41 -1.82
CA LYS A 621 -5.39 -15.39 -0.73
C LYS A 621 -5.26 -14.71 0.63
N ALA A 622 -4.43 -13.66 0.73
CA ALA A 622 -4.30 -12.89 1.97
C ALA A 622 -5.60 -12.17 2.33
N TYR A 623 -6.33 -11.63 1.34
CA TYR A 623 -7.61 -10.96 1.50
C TYR A 623 -8.67 -11.91 2.06
N ALA A 624 -8.81 -13.10 1.47
CA ALA A 624 -9.73 -14.13 1.96
C ALA A 624 -9.45 -14.53 3.43
N ILE A 625 -8.18 -14.56 3.84
CA ILE A 625 -7.79 -14.79 5.25
C ILE A 625 -8.20 -13.58 6.12
N MET A 626 -7.90 -12.35 5.68
CA MET A 626 -8.21 -11.13 6.44
C MET A 626 -9.72 -10.88 6.61
N THR A 627 -10.53 -11.18 5.58
CA THR A 627 -12.00 -11.02 5.62
C THR A 627 -12.71 -12.24 6.18
N GLY A 628 -11.98 -13.32 6.50
CA GLY A 628 -12.52 -14.56 7.03
C GLY A 628 -13.47 -15.26 6.07
N GLU A 629 -13.23 -15.14 4.75
CA GLU A 629 -13.83 -16.01 3.74
C GLU A 629 -13.34 -17.45 3.88
N THR A 630 -12.21 -17.65 4.55
CA THR A 630 -11.74 -18.95 5.02
C THR A 630 -12.66 -19.54 6.10
N THR A 631 -12.58 -20.86 6.26
CA THR A 631 -13.34 -21.60 7.30
C THR A 631 -12.83 -21.33 8.71
N ASP A 632 -11.59 -20.87 8.86
CA ASP A 632 -10.99 -20.56 10.17
C ASP A 632 -10.77 -19.04 10.33
N PRO A 633 -11.62 -18.32 11.09
CA PRO A 633 -11.47 -16.90 11.35
C PRO A 633 -10.32 -16.57 12.34
N ASP A 634 -9.71 -17.59 12.96
CA ASP A 634 -8.53 -17.44 13.81
C ASP A 634 -7.21 -17.44 13.00
N GLN A 635 -7.26 -17.76 11.70
CA GLN A 635 -6.14 -17.54 10.81
C GLN A 635 -6.02 -16.04 10.49
N LYS A 636 -4.82 -15.48 10.63
CA LYS A 636 -4.52 -14.05 10.46
C LYS A 636 -3.25 -13.85 9.65
N ILE A 637 -3.17 -12.75 8.91
CA ILE A 637 -1.94 -12.31 8.24
C ILE A 637 -1.14 -11.41 9.18
N TRP A 638 0.14 -11.71 9.41
CA TRP A 638 1.03 -10.82 10.16
C TRP A 638 2.49 -10.96 9.77
N LEU A 639 3.01 -9.91 9.12
CA LEU A 639 4.34 -9.92 8.52
C LEU A 639 5.50 -9.85 9.55
N ALA A 640 5.23 -9.45 10.80
CA ALA A 640 6.29 -9.29 11.81
C ALA A 640 6.67 -10.59 12.54
N LEU A 641 5.95 -11.70 12.32
CA LEU A 641 6.24 -13.00 12.95
C LEU A 641 7.44 -13.71 12.28
N THR A 642 8.55 -13.00 12.17
CA THR A 642 9.82 -13.49 11.60
C THR A 642 10.22 -14.90 12.04
N PRO A 643 10.18 -15.29 13.34
CA PRO A 643 10.62 -16.63 13.73
C PRO A 643 9.68 -17.73 13.22
N VAL A 644 8.37 -17.46 13.13
CA VAL A 644 7.36 -18.40 12.61
C VAL A 644 7.53 -18.58 11.10
N ILE A 645 7.69 -17.47 10.39
CA ILE A 645 7.93 -17.46 8.94
C ILE A 645 9.26 -18.16 8.63
N ALA A 646 10.32 -17.84 9.37
CA ALA A 646 11.65 -18.43 9.21
C ALA A 646 11.63 -19.95 9.38
N ASN A 647 11.02 -20.45 10.46
CA ASN A 647 10.89 -21.89 10.68
C ASN A 647 10.17 -22.62 9.52
N SER A 648 9.24 -21.93 8.86
CA SER A 648 8.45 -22.51 7.78
C SER A 648 9.16 -22.50 6.42
N ILE A 649 10.18 -21.65 6.23
CA ILE A 649 10.89 -21.49 4.96
C ILE A 649 12.26 -22.15 4.90
N LEU A 650 12.90 -22.46 6.03
CA LEU A 650 14.27 -23.00 6.06
C LEU A 650 14.47 -24.25 5.19
N ASP A 651 13.44 -25.10 5.07
CA ASP A 651 13.48 -26.33 4.28
C ASP A 651 12.79 -26.22 2.91
N ARG A 652 12.43 -25.01 2.47
CA ARG A 652 11.70 -24.77 1.21
C ARG A 652 12.56 -24.02 0.19
N ASP A 653 12.41 -24.38 -1.08
CA ASP A 653 12.96 -23.59 -2.18
C ASP A 653 12.09 -22.33 -2.40
N ILE A 654 12.60 -21.18 -1.94
CA ILE A 654 11.92 -19.89 -2.05
C ILE A 654 11.55 -19.52 -3.49
N TYR A 655 12.36 -19.96 -4.47
CA TYR A 655 12.20 -19.59 -5.87
C TYR A 655 11.06 -20.33 -6.59
N ARG A 656 10.52 -21.38 -5.93
CA ARG A 656 9.43 -22.23 -6.42
C ARG A 656 8.13 -22.07 -5.65
N LEU A 657 8.08 -21.14 -4.69
CA LEU A 657 6.87 -20.88 -3.92
C LEU A 657 5.76 -20.33 -4.83
N THR A 658 4.58 -20.93 -4.74
CA THR A 658 3.40 -20.35 -5.37
C THR A 658 2.90 -19.14 -4.58
N PRO A 659 2.15 -18.21 -5.20
CA PRO A 659 1.56 -17.08 -4.49
C PRO A 659 0.70 -17.48 -3.29
N ALA A 660 -0.04 -18.59 -3.39
CA ALA A 660 -0.85 -19.12 -2.29
C ALA A 660 0.03 -19.65 -1.13
N GLN A 661 1.09 -20.39 -1.44
CA GLN A 661 2.04 -20.86 -0.43
C GLN A 661 2.74 -19.69 0.28
N LEU A 662 3.06 -18.63 -0.46
CA LEU A 662 3.64 -17.41 0.09
C LEU A 662 2.65 -16.69 1.03
N ALA A 663 1.37 -16.60 0.67
CA ALA A 663 0.34 -16.06 1.56
C ALA A 663 0.19 -16.90 2.85
N ASP A 664 0.19 -18.22 2.72
CA ASP A 664 0.07 -19.14 3.86
C ASP A 664 1.28 -19.01 4.80
N LEU A 665 2.50 -18.82 4.27
CA LEU A 665 3.71 -18.56 5.06
C LEU A 665 3.62 -17.26 5.88
N LEU A 666 2.90 -16.26 5.38
CA LEU A 666 2.68 -14.97 6.05
C LEU A 666 1.47 -15.00 7.01
N SER A 667 0.82 -16.15 7.13
CA SER A 667 -0.33 -16.37 8.00
C SER A 667 0.05 -17.09 9.30
N TYR A 668 -0.75 -16.89 10.34
CA TYR A 668 -0.62 -17.61 11.61
C TYR A 668 -2.02 -17.88 12.20
N CYS A 669 -2.14 -18.91 13.02
CA CYS A 669 -3.34 -19.18 13.81
C CYS A 669 -3.19 -18.57 15.21
N THR A 670 -4.24 -17.94 15.71
CA THR A 670 -4.26 -17.44 17.10
C THR A 670 -4.11 -18.59 18.10
N GLY A 671 -3.49 -18.30 19.25
CA GLY A 671 -3.28 -19.29 20.31
C GLY A 671 -4.59 -19.75 20.96
N GLU A 672 -4.60 -20.98 21.50
CA GLU A 672 -5.79 -21.64 22.04
C GLU A 672 -6.61 -20.80 23.03
N GLN A 673 -5.95 -20.09 23.95
CA GLN A 673 -6.65 -19.23 24.91
C GLN A 673 -7.43 -18.09 24.24
N GLU A 674 -6.86 -17.47 23.20
CA GLU A 674 -7.52 -16.39 22.47
C GLU A 674 -8.67 -16.94 21.63
N ARG A 675 -8.53 -18.15 21.06
CA ARG A 675 -9.63 -18.84 20.35
C ARG A 675 -10.82 -19.11 21.26
N ILE A 676 -10.57 -19.62 22.47
CA ILE A 676 -11.61 -19.85 23.49
C ILE A 676 -12.30 -18.53 23.85
N LYS A 677 -11.52 -17.46 24.03
CA LYS A 677 -12.04 -16.13 24.34
C LYS A 677 -12.89 -15.55 23.21
N ASN A 678 -12.42 -15.62 21.96
CA ASN A 678 -13.14 -15.15 20.79
C ASN A 678 -14.46 -15.91 20.61
N ARG A 679 -14.44 -17.25 20.73
CA ARG A 679 -15.66 -18.07 20.66
C ARG A 679 -16.68 -17.68 21.73
N ARG A 680 -16.24 -17.43 22.97
CA ARG A 680 -17.12 -16.98 24.06
C ARG A 680 -17.72 -15.60 23.78
N GLN A 681 -16.93 -14.66 23.26
CA GLN A 681 -17.41 -13.34 22.88
C GLN A 681 -18.43 -13.41 21.75
N LEU A 682 -18.16 -14.23 20.72
CA LEU A 682 -19.07 -14.48 19.62
C LEU A 682 -20.40 -15.05 20.11
N SER A 683 -20.36 -16.12 20.92
CA SER A 683 -21.56 -16.76 21.48
C SER A 683 -22.44 -15.77 22.24
N LYS A 684 -21.82 -14.91 23.05
CA LYS A 684 -22.55 -13.87 23.78
C LYS A 684 -23.21 -12.87 22.84
N ALA A 685 -22.46 -12.31 21.88
CA ALA A 685 -22.95 -11.27 20.99
C ALA A 685 -24.06 -11.77 20.06
N ILE A 686 -23.98 -13.00 19.55
CA ILE A 686 -25.05 -13.60 18.75
C ILE A 686 -26.30 -13.80 19.60
N LYS A 687 -26.18 -14.40 20.79
CA LYS A 687 -27.34 -14.62 21.67
C LYS A 687 -28.05 -13.32 22.03
N GLU A 688 -27.30 -12.23 22.24
CA GLU A 688 -27.87 -10.91 22.50
C GLU A 688 -28.57 -10.30 21.28
N ALA A 689 -28.09 -10.59 20.06
CA ALA A 689 -28.68 -10.03 18.83
C ALA A 689 -29.99 -10.71 18.41
N TYR A 690 -30.22 -11.96 18.82
CA TYR A 690 -31.41 -12.76 18.51
C TYR A 690 -32.22 -13.11 19.75
N ASP A 691 -32.20 -12.25 20.78
CA ASP A 691 -33.00 -12.38 22.01
C ASP A 691 -32.92 -13.76 22.70
N GLN A 692 -31.78 -14.44 22.55
CA GLN A 692 -31.51 -15.80 23.04
C GLN A 692 -32.43 -16.89 22.44
N ASN A 693 -33.16 -16.59 21.36
CA ASN A 693 -34.07 -17.48 20.68
C ASN A 693 -33.41 -18.17 19.48
N LEU A 694 -33.06 -19.45 19.62
CA LEU A 694 -32.38 -20.22 18.57
C LEU A 694 -33.31 -20.55 17.39
N GLU A 695 -34.61 -20.75 17.65
CA GLU A 695 -35.58 -21.10 16.60
C GLU A 695 -35.76 -19.94 15.62
N GLU A 696 -35.85 -18.72 16.15
CA GLU A 696 -35.90 -17.48 15.37
C GLU A 696 -34.61 -17.26 14.58
N ALA A 697 -33.45 -17.44 15.21
CA ALA A 697 -32.17 -17.39 14.51
C ALA A 697 -32.09 -18.41 13.36
N ASN A 698 -32.50 -19.66 13.58
CA ASN A 698 -32.54 -20.69 12.54
C ASN A 698 -33.48 -20.33 11.39
N GLN A 699 -34.64 -19.75 11.70
CA GLN A 699 -35.60 -19.29 10.70
C GLN A 699 -35.02 -18.16 9.85
N GLU A 700 -34.38 -17.16 10.47
CA GLU A 700 -33.74 -16.05 9.77
C GLU A 700 -32.54 -16.49 8.93
N TRP A 701 -31.75 -17.43 9.44
CA TRP A 701 -30.54 -17.92 8.78
C TRP A 701 -30.81 -18.99 7.71
N GLY A 702 -32.01 -19.58 7.70
CA GLY A 702 -32.32 -20.73 6.86
C GLY A 702 -31.54 -21.98 7.24
N THR A 703 -31.34 -22.21 8.54
CA THR A 703 -30.55 -23.33 9.10
C THR A 703 -31.35 -24.16 10.10
N GLU A 704 -30.83 -25.32 10.49
CA GLU A 704 -31.47 -26.23 11.47
C GLU A 704 -30.48 -26.67 12.56
N PHE A 705 -29.84 -25.72 13.24
CA PHE A 705 -28.93 -26.04 14.35
C PHE A 705 -29.71 -26.52 15.57
N ALA A 706 -29.26 -27.61 16.21
CA ALA A 706 -29.94 -28.18 17.38
C ALA A 706 -29.56 -27.46 18.68
N THR A 707 -28.38 -26.84 18.72
CA THR A 707 -27.90 -26.12 19.91
C THR A 707 -27.23 -24.80 19.55
N TRP A 708 -27.17 -23.89 20.53
CA TRP A 708 -26.43 -22.64 20.40
C TRP A 708 -24.93 -22.87 20.14
N ASP A 709 -24.34 -23.98 20.60
CA ASP A 709 -22.95 -24.30 20.32
C ASP A 709 -22.74 -24.68 18.85
N GLU A 710 -23.62 -25.49 18.28
CA GLU A 710 -23.61 -25.81 16.84
C GLU A 710 -23.83 -24.59 15.97
N ALA A 711 -24.78 -23.72 16.37
CA ALA A 711 -25.04 -22.44 15.71
C ALA A 711 -23.80 -21.53 15.72
N VAL A 712 -23.16 -21.38 16.88
CA VAL A 712 -21.93 -20.59 17.01
C VAL A 712 -20.82 -21.18 16.15
N ASP A 713 -20.63 -22.50 16.15
CA ASP A 713 -19.62 -23.14 15.29
C ASP A 713 -19.97 -23.00 13.79
N GLY A 714 -21.25 -22.99 13.45
CA GLY A 714 -21.77 -22.63 12.13
C GLY A 714 -21.37 -21.22 11.70
N VAL A 715 -21.52 -20.24 12.59
CA VAL A 715 -21.11 -18.85 12.34
C VAL A 715 -19.59 -18.72 12.27
N VAL A 716 -18.82 -19.35 13.18
CA VAL A 716 -17.35 -19.39 13.13
C VAL A 716 -16.88 -19.86 11.76
N ALA A 717 -17.42 -20.99 11.28
CA ALA A 717 -17.10 -21.61 10.00
C ALA A 717 -17.69 -20.90 8.77
N ASN A 718 -18.28 -19.71 8.94
CA ASN A 718 -18.89 -18.90 7.87
C ASN A 718 -20.01 -19.62 7.09
N ARG A 719 -20.75 -20.53 7.74
CA ARG A 719 -21.87 -21.28 7.12
C ARG A 719 -23.21 -20.55 7.17
N VAL A 720 -23.29 -19.46 7.92
CA VAL A 720 -24.50 -18.63 8.07
C VAL A 720 -24.39 -17.40 7.17
N ASN A 721 -25.36 -17.23 6.26
CA ASN A 721 -25.42 -16.11 5.30
C ASN A 721 -26.39 -15.01 5.78
N ASP A 722 -26.25 -14.60 7.03
CA ASP A 722 -27.03 -13.51 7.62
C ASP A 722 -26.17 -12.24 7.84
N PRO A 723 -26.64 -11.03 7.47
CA PRO A 723 -25.88 -9.80 7.62
C PRO A 723 -25.47 -9.47 9.06
N THR A 724 -26.36 -9.70 10.03
CA THR A 724 -26.12 -9.42 11.46
C THR A 724 -25.10 -10.38 12.05
N ALA A 725 -25.28 -11.69 11.82
CA ALA A 725 -24.33 -12.72 12.25
C ALA A 725 -22.94 -12.52 11.64
N ARG A 726 -22.86 -12.16 10.35
CA ARG A 726 -21.59 -11.84 9.67
C ARG A 726 -20.93 -10.60 10.24
N ARG A 727 -21.69 -9.54 10.52
CA ARG A 727 -21.17 -8.31 11.17
C ARG A 727 -20.58 -8.63 12.54
N ILE A 728 -21.31 -9.36 13.38
CA ILE A 728 -20.85 -9.75 14.71
C ILE A 728 -19.58 -10.61 14.62
N ARG A 729 -19.55 -11.59 13.70
CA ARG A 729 -18.36 -12.40 13.44
C ARG A 729 -17.16 -11.53 13.04
N ALA A 730 -17.35 -10.60 12.12
CA ALA A 730 -16.29 -9.70 11.66
C ALA A 730 -15.78 -8.79 12.79
N GLU A 731 -16.66 -8.28 13.65
CA GLU A 731 -16.29 -7.46 14.81
C GLU A 731 -15.47 -8.24 15.84
N VAL A 732 -15.92 -9.44 16.23
CA VAL A 732 -15.25 -10.26 17.25
C VAL A 732 -13.88 -10.73 16.78
N TYR A 733 -13.80 -11.23 15.55
CA TYR A 733 -12.56 -11.76 14.99
C TYR A 733 -11.71 -10.70 14.28
N ARG A 734 -12.15 -9.44 14.21
CA ARG A 734 -11.48 -8.36 13.47
C ARG A 734 -11.21 -8.73 12.01
N LEU A 735 -12.26 -9.17 11.31
CA LEU A 735 -12.18 -9.62 9.92
C LEU A 735 -12.39 -8.45 8.96
N TYR A 736 -11.36 -7.64 8.82
CA TYR A 736 -11.32 -6.52 7.88
C TYR A 736 -9.97 -6.48 7.17
N PRO A 737 -9.90 -5.98 5.93
CA PRO A 737 -8.64 -5.90 5.19
C PRO A 737 -7.63 -5.00 5.92
N GLN A 738 -6.47 -5.55 6.28
CA GLN A 738 -5.34 -4.83 6.89
C GLN A 738 -4.22 -4.51 5.90
N MET A 739 -4.37 -5.00 4.68
CA MET A 739 -3.49 -4.80 3.53
C MET A 739 -4.38 -4.62 2.31
N LYS A 740 -3.96 -3.79 1.35
CA LYS A 740 -4.67 -3.63 0.10
C LYS A 740 -3.73 -3.57 -1.09
N LEU A 741 -4.04 -4.30 -2.15
CA LEU A 741 -3.34 -4.17 -3.41
C LEU A 741 -3.82 -2.93 -4.16
N VAL A 742 -2.88 -2.06 -4.50
CA VAL A 742 -3.12 -0.79 -5.16
C VAL A 742 -2.45 -0.79 -6.53
N CYS A 743 -3.24 -0.43 -7.54
CA CYS A 743 -2.82 -0.03 -8.88
C CYS A 743 -1.68 -0.87 -9.48
N GLN A 744 -2.08 -1.94 -10.17
CA GLN A 744 -1.17 -2.95 -10.69
C GLN A 744 -0.63 -2.55 -12.06
N THR A 745 0.52 -1.90 -12.09
CA THR A 745 1.33 -1.83 -13.31
C THR A 745 2.66 -2.51 -13.04
N PRO A 746 3.34 -3.03 -14.08
CA PRO A 746 4.62 -3.70 -13.90
C PRO A 746 5.75 -2.75 -13.46
N HIS A 747 5.57 -1.44 -13.58
CA HIS A 747 6.53 -0.42 -13.14
C HIS A 747 6.67 -0.36 -11.62
N MET A 748 5.53 -0.42 -10.93
CA MET A 748 5.45 -0.32 -9.48
C MET A 748 4.11 -0.87 -9.00
N ILE A 749 4.16 -1.81 -8.07
CA ILE A 749 3.02 -2.40 -7.39
C ILE A 749 3.09 -2.02 -5.92
N MET A 750 1.98 -1.56 -5.34
CA MET A 750 1.95 -1.11 -3.95
C MET A 750 0.97 -1.91 -3.11
N LEU A 751 1.42 -2.28 -1.91
CA LEU A 751 0.65 -2.97 -0.87
C LEU A 751 0.76 -2.15 0.42
N PRO A 752 -0.02 -1.06 0.56
CA PRO A 752 -0.15 -0.41 1.84
C PRO A 752 -0.71 -1.36 2.91
N ILE A 753 -0.17 -1.22 4.13
CA ILE A 753 -0.57 -1.97 5.32
C ILE A 753 -0.92 -1.03 6.47
N THR A 754 -1.89 -1.43 7.30
CA THR A 754 -2.47 -0.55 8.32
C THR A 754 -1.80 -0.70 9.68
N TYR A 755 -0.83 -1.62 9.78
CA TYR A 755 0.02 -1.84 10.94
C TYR A 755 1.51 -1.72 10.56
N SER A 756 2.37 -1.51 11.56
CA SER A 756 3.82 -1.51 11.38
C SER A 756 4.39 -2.92 11.50
N ILE A 757 5.40 -3.28 10.70
CA ILE A 757 6.13 -4.55 10.84
C ILE A 757 7.08 -4.47 12.06
N VAL A 758 6.52 -4.71 13.23
CA VAL A 758 7.20 -4.66 14.53
C VAL A 758 6.67 -5.79 15.43
N LEU A 759 7.54 -6.39 16.24
CA LEU A 759 7.15 -7.44 17.19
C LEU A 759 7.37 -6.93 18.63
N GLY A 760 6.30 -6.85 19.42
CA GLY A 760 6.38 -6.44 20.83
C GLY A 760 7.03 -5.06 21.01
N GLU A 761 8.06 -5.00 21.86
CA GLU A 761 8.81 -3.78 22.19
C GLU A 761 10.12 -3.61 21.38
N ASP A 762 10.17 -4.16 20.17
CA ASP A 762 11.32 -4.07 19.27
C ASP A 762 11.90 -2.64 19.18
N SER A 763 13.22 -2.55 19.23
CA SER A 763 13.97 -1.35 18.82
C SER A 763 13.76 -1.05 17.34
N GLU A 764 14.02 0.20 16.94
CA GLU A 764 13.95 0.59 15.53
C GLU A 764 14.87 -0.26 14.63
N THR A 765 16.00 -0.75 15.18
CA THR A 765 16.92 -1.62 14.44
C THR A 765 16.31 -3.01 14.21
N ASN A 766 15.72 -3.64 15.23
CA ASN A 766 15.02 -4.92 15.04
C ASN A 766 13.84 -4.76 14.06
N ALA A 767 13.02 -3.73 14.21
CA ALA A 767 11.91 -3.46 13.30
C ALA A 767 12.41 -3.29 11.85
N ALA A 768 13.52 -2.57 11.65
CA ALA A 768 14.14 -2.45 10.33
C ALA A 768 14.63 -3.79 9.78
N LEU A 769 15.24 -4.65 10.60
CA LEU A 769 15.67 -5.98 10.18
C LEU A 769 14.50 -6.90 9.83
N ARG A 770 13.36 -6.79 10.53
CA ARG A 770 12.13 -7.51 10.16
C ARG A 770 11.56 -7.05 8.82
N ARG A 771 11.57 -5.73 8.55
CA ARG A 771 11.22 -5.21 7.22
C ARG A 771 12.13 -5.76 6.13
N VAL A 772 13.44 -5.79 6.36
CA VAL A 772 14.42 -6.38 5.42
C VAL A 772 14.12 -7.86 5.19
N PHE A 773 13.81 -8.63 6.25
CA PHE A 773 13.44 -10.04 6.11
C PHE A 773 12.20 -10.25 5.22
N VAL A 774 11.13 -9.48 5.44
CA VAL A 774 9.90 -9.57 4.64
C VAL A 774 10.18 -9.12 3.20
N ALA A 775 10.94 -8.04 3.01
CA ALA A 775 11.33 -7.57 1.68
C ALA A 775 12.17 -8.61 0.92
N LEU A 776 13.12 -9.28 1.58
CA LEU A 776 13.91 -10.37 0.99
C LEU A 776 13.03 -11.56 0.60
N LEU A 777 12.10 -11.95 1.48
CA LEU A 777 11.17 -13.04 1.22
C LEU A 777 10.34 -12.77 -0.05
N LEU A 778 9.72 -11.58 -0.12
CA LEU A 778 8.91 -11.19 -1.26
C LEU A 778 9.77 -11.01 -2.53
N GLY A 779 10.91 -10.34 -2.44
CA GLY A 779 11.77 -10.04 -3.58
C GLY A 779 12.38 -11.28 -4.23
N LEU A 780 12.73 -12.30 -3.43
CA LEU A 780 13.22 -13.58 -3.92
C LEU A 780 12.09 -14.43 -4.52
N ALA A 781 10.91 -14.48 -3.89
CA ALA A 781 9.79 -15.28 -4.38
C ALA A 781 9.15 -14.71 -5.65
N LEU A 782 9.14 -13.38 -5.79
CA LEU A 782 8.48 -12.68 -6.90
C LEU A 782 9.44 -12.30 -8.04
N ASP A 783 10.75 -12.56 -7.90
CA ASP A 783 11.78 -12.12 -8.86
C ASP A 783 11.74 -10.61 -9.09
N ALA A 784 11.62 -9.89 -7.98
CA ALA A 784 11.42 -8.45 -7.98
C ALA A 784 12.30 -7.80 -6.93
N SER A 785 12.11 -6.50 -6.84
CA SER A 785 12.85 -5.58 -6.01
C SER A 785 11.83 -5.00 -5.03
N VAL A 786 12.08 -5.11 -3.72
CA VAL A 786 11.06 -4.82 -2.70
C VAL A 786 11.56 -3.82 -1.66
N ALA A 787 10.76 -2.78 -1.42
CA ALA A 787 10.97 -1.82 -0.36
C ALA A 787 9.78 -1.81 0.60
N ILE A 788 10.06 -1.67 1.90
CA ILE A 788 9.03 -1.42 2.90
C ILE A 788 9.35 -0.06 3.53
N VAL A 789 8.57 0.95 3.13
CA VAL A 789 8.78 2.34 3.51
C VAL A 789 7.67 2.81 4.44
N ARG A 790 8.00 3.75 5.32
CA ARG A 790 6.97 4.43 6.13
C ARG A 790 6.20 5.44 5.26
N ASP A 791 4.98 5.79 5.66
CA ASP A 791 4.16 6.80 4.96
C ASP A 791 4.86 8.18 4.79
N SER A 792 5.85 8.47 5.64
CA SER A 792 6.65 9.70 5.62
C SER A 792 7.94 9.61 4.81
N GLU A 793 8.35 8.42 4.37
CA GLU A 793 9.60 8.22 3.64
C GLU A 793 9.36 8.41 2.12
N GLU A 794 10.29 9.12 1.47
CA GLU A 794 10.26 9.28 0.01
C GLU A 794 10.64 7.96 -0.69
N ILE A 795 10.04 7.75 -1.87
CA ILE A 795 10.32 6.63 -2.77
C ILE A 795 11.21 7.17 -3.88
N ASP A 796 12.51 7.28 -3.62
CA ASP A 796 13.52 7.74 -4.60
C ASP A 796 14.28 6.52 -5.16
N PHE A 797 13.61 5.80 -6.06
CA PHE A 797 14.13 4.59 -6.72
C PHE A 797 14.26 4.87 -8.22
N GLN A 798 15.46 4.71 -8.76
CA GLN A 798 15.87 5.20 -10.09
C GLN A 798 16.40 4.09 -11.01
N GLY A 799 16.21 2.82 -10.63
CA GLY A 799 16.68 1.67 -11.37
C GLY A 799 18.05 1.18 -10.89
N GLY A 800 18.18 -0.14 -10.79
CA GLY A 800 19.39 -0.82 -10.37
C GLY A 800 19.41 -1.23 -8.90
N GLU A 801 18.22 -1.29 -8.30
CA GLU A 801 17.99 -1.73 -6.94
C GLU A 801 18.34 -3.22 -6.76
N GLY A 802 18.80 -3.57 -5.56
CA GLY A 802 18.96 -4.96 -5.14
C GLY A 802 17.62 -5.58 -4.72
N VAL A 803 17.65 -6.81 -4.22
CA VAL A 803 16.43 -7.58 -3.90
C VAL A 803 15.57 -6.91 -2.83
N ALA A 804 16.18 -6.31 -1.81
CA ALA A 804 15.47 -5.74 -0.67
C ALA A 804 16.08 -4.42 -0.19
N TYR A 805 15.24 -3.42 0.05
CA TYR A 805 15.64 -2.13 0.61
C TYR A 805 16.02 -2.27 2.08
N VAL A 806 17.12 -1.64 2.47
CA VAL A 806 17.54 -1.51 3.86
C VAL A 806 17.09 -0.15 4.40
N PRO A 807 16.13 -0.10 5.34
CA PRO A 807 15.64 1.15 5.90
C PRO A 807 16.79 2.02 6.42
N PRO A 808 16.65 3.37 6.42
CA PRO A 808 17.70 4.32 6.82
C PRO A 808 17.96 4.36 8.34
N ILE A 809 17.99 3.19 8.98
CA ILE A 809 18.31 3.00 10.40
C ILE A 809 19.79 2.63 10.53
N PRO A 810 20.62 3.43 11.24
CA PRO A 810 22.07 3.23 11.31
C PRO A 810 22.50 1.82 11.72
N GLY A 811 21.80 1.18 12.68
CA GLY A 811 22.11 -0.19 13.11
C GLY A 811 21.95 -1.23 11.99
N ALA A 812 20.84 -1.16 11.25
CA ALA A 812 20.58 -2.09 10.15
C ALA A 812 21.52 -1.84 8.96
N ARG A 813 21.73 -0.57 8.57
CA ARG A 813 22.65 -0.22 7.48
C ARG A 813 24.11 -0.51 7.82
N GLY A 814 24.52 -0.31 9.07
CA GLY A 814 25.86 -0.66 9.54
C GLY A 814 26.13 -2.17 9.49
N LEU A 815 25.13 -2.99 9.80
CA LEU A 815 25.22 -4.45 9.77
C LEU A 815 25.27 -4.99 8.34
N ILE A 816 24.34 -4.58 7.47
CA ILE A 816 24.22 -5.09 6.10
C ILE A 816 25.26 -4.45 5.16
N ARG A 817 25.69 -3.22 5.46
CA ARG A 817 26.65 -2.41 4.69
C ARG A 817 26.20 -2.13 3.26
N ALA A 818 24.89 -2.04 3.04
CA ALA A 818 24.30 -1.68 1.76
C ALA A 818 22.96 -0.96 1.96
N ASN A 819 22.58 -0.13 0.98
CA ASN A 819 21.23 0.45 0.90
C ASN A 819 20.22 -0.55 0.35
N TRP A 820 20.69 -1.47 -0.50
CA TRP A 820 19.94 -2.56 -1.09
C TRP A 820 20.71 -3.85 -0.91
N VAL A 821 20.03 -4.92 -0.52
CA VAL A 821 20.66 -6.24 -0.45
C VAL A 821 20.88 -6.76 -1.88
N PRO A 822 22.13 -7.01 -2.31
CA PRO A 822 22.40 -7.48 -3.67
C PRO A 822 21.98 -8.95 -3.85
N ILE A 823 21.75 -9.38 -5.10
CA ILE A 823 21.21 -10.71 -5.44
C ILE A 823 22.09 -11.81 -4.83
N HIS A 824 23.41 -11.71 -4.99
CA HIS A 824 24.35 -12.72 -4.50
C HIS A 824 24.42 -12.83 -2.96
N GLN A 825 23.80 -11.91 -2.20
CA GLN A 825 23.73 -11.96 -0.73
C GLN A 825 22.30 -12.13 -0.20
N ALA A 826 21.29 -12.04 -1.05
CA ALA A 826 19.89 -11.97 -0.62
C ALA A 826 19.44 -13.21 0.14
N GLU A 827 19.70 -14.41 -0.39
CA GLU A 827 19.36 -15.66 0.30
C GLU A 827 20.14 -15.82 1.62
N ARG A 828 21.42 -15.43 1.62
CA ARG A 828 22.26 -15.47 2.83
C ARG A 828 21.67 -14.60 3.94
N TRP A 829 21.27 -13.37 3.63
CA TRP A 829 20.67 -12.46 4.60
C TRP A 829 19.28 -12.88 5.05
N LEU A 830 18.46 -13.46 4.15
CA LEU A 830 17.17 -14.03 4.51
C LEU A 830 17.34 -15.12 5.57
N ARG A 831 18.25 -16.08 5.31
CA ARG A 831 18.58 -17.17 6.24
C ARG A 831 19.17 -16.63 7.54
N ALA A 832 20.13 -15.70 7.48
CA ALA A 832 20.78 -15.14 8.65
C ALA A 832 19.79 -14.44 9.60
N ILE A 833 18.93 -13.55 9.07
CA ILE A 833 17.93 -12.83 9.88
C ILE A 833 16.88 -13.80 10.43
N GLY A 834 16.43 -14.77 9.62
CA GLY A 834 15.47 -15.80 10.05
C GLY A 834 16.00 -16.66 11.20
N LEU A 835 17.19 -17.24 11.02
CA LEU A 835 17.87 -18.06 12.04
C LEU A 835 18.16 -17.26 13.31
N ALA A 836 18.64 -16.02 13.17
CA ALA A 836 18.88 -15.15 14.31
C ALA A 836 17.60 -14.86 15.10
N SER A 837 16.45 -14.69 14.44
CA SER A 837 15.17 -14.48 15.12
C SER A 837 14.70 -15.71 15.90
N ILE A 838 14.97 -16.92 15.39
CA ILE A 838 14.67 -18.18 16.08
C ILE A 838 15.59 -18.33 17.31
N LEU A 839 16.90 -18.16 17.11
CA LEU A 839 17.91 -18.28 18.16
C LEU A 839 17.74 -17.22 19.26
N ALA A 840 17.32 -16.00 18.92
CA ALA A 840 17.02 -14.94 19.89
C ALA A 840 15.89 -15.36 20.85
N SER A 841 14.87 -16.04 20.32
CA SER A 841 13.75 -16.58 21.10
C SER A 841 14.22 -17.75 21.98
N ALA A 842 15.03 -18.66 21.44
CA ALA A 842 15.58 -19.79 22.19
C ALA A 842 16.50 -19.38 23.36
N GLY A 843 17.29 -18.32 23.18
CA GLY A 843 18.18 -17.78 24.20
C GLY A 843 17.55 -16.77 25.17
N GLN A 844 16.24 -16.49 25.04
CA GLN A 844 15.53 -15.42 25.76
C GLN A 844 16.35 -14.11 25.81
N TYR A 845 16.79 -13.68 24.64
CA TYR A 845 17.41 -12.37 24.49
C TYR A 845 16.37 -11.26 24.73
N SER A 846 16.84 -10.03 24.91
CA SER A 846 15.98 -8.85 25.11
C SER A 846 14.92 -8.75 24.01
N ASP A 847 13.63 -8.62 24.38
CA ASP A 847 12.54 -8.40 23.42
C ASP A 847 12.78 -7.15 22.56
N ARG A 848 13.52 -6.17 23.08
CA ARG A 848 13.84 -4.91 22.41
C ARG A 848 14.97 -5.04 21.39
N SER A 849 15.95 -5.91 21.59
CA SER A 849 17.22 -5.88 20.83
C SER A 849 17.79 -7.25 20.46
N GLY A 850 17.13 -8.34 20.85
CA GLY A 850 17.68 -9.69 20.78
C GLY A 850 18.05 -10.17 19.37
N LEU A 851 17.25 -9.80 18.35
CA LEU A 851 17.58 -10.12 16.96
C LEU A 851 18.92 -9.51 16.53
N PHE A 852 19.11 -8.22 16.78
CA PHE A 852 20.36 -7.53 16.46
C PHE A 852 21.54 -8.05 17.30
N GLU A 853 21.32 -8.37 18.57
CA GLU A 853 22.35 -8.96 19.45
C GLU A 853 22.86 -10.30 18.91
N VAL A 854 21.97 -11.17 18.43
CA VAL A 854 22.37 -12.45 17.83
C VAL A 854 23.13 -12.26 16.53
N LEU A 855 22.69 -11.34 15.66
CA LEU A 855 23.36 -11.03 14.39
C LEU A 855 24.74 -10.39 14.56
N THR A 856 24.99 -9.77 15.70
CA THR A 856 26.26 -9.10 16.04
C THR A 856 27.10 -9.88 17.05
N ALA A 857 26.66 -11.09 17.44
CA ALA A 857 27.38 -11.93 18.39
C ALA A 857 28.76 -12.32 17.82
N LEU A 858 29.80 -12.26 18.67
CA LEU A 858 31.18 -12.51 18.25
C LEU A 858 31.40 -13.90 17.64
N THR A 859 30.78 -14.93 18.24
CA THR A 859 30.87 -16.31 17.73
C THR A 859 29.56 -17.07 17.99
N PRO A 860 29.25 -18.12 17.21
CA PRO A 860 28.13 -19.01 17.51
C PRO A 860 28.18 -19.60 18.93
N GLY A 861 29.36 -19.81 19.49
CA GLY A 861 29.54 -20.28 20.86
C GLY A 861 28.99 -19.33 21.93
N HIS A 862 29.00 -18.01 21.70
CA HIS A 862 28.37 -17.05 22.61
C HIS A 862 26.85 -17.23 22.64
N ILE A 863 26.25 -17.48 21.48
CA ILE A 863 24.81 -17.74 21.35
C ILE A 863 24.45 -19.05 22.05
N LEU A 864 25.23 -20.12 21.80
CA LEU A 864 25.04 -21.41 22.46
C LEU A 864 25.09 -21.28 23.98
N ARG A 865 26.10 -20.58 24.50
CA ARG A 865 26.28 -20.41 25.95
C ARG A 865 25.09 -19.72 26.60
N ARG A 866 24.48 -18.76 25.90
CA ARG A 866 23.26 -18.09 26.38
C ARG A 866 22.06 -19.03 26.40
N ILE A 867 21.88 -19.85 25.36
CA ILE A 867 20.83 -20.87 25.29
C ILE A 867 21.00 -21.88 26.43
N GLU A 868 22.22 -22.39 26.64
CA GLU A 868 22.55 -23.28 27.75
C GLU A 868 22.15 -22.70 29.11
N GLN A 869 22.59 -21.47 29.40
CA GLN A 869 22.27 -20.79 30.65
C GLN A 869 20.76 -20.65 30.88
N GLN A 870 20.00 -20.40 29.82
CA GLN A 870 18.55 -20.26 29.93
C GLN A 870 17.86 -21.61 30.12
N ARG A 871 18.29 -22.64 29.39
CA ARG A 871 17.79 -24.01 29.56
C ARG A 871 18.09 -24.56 30.95
N GLU A 872 19.28 -24.29 31.49
CA GLU A 872 19.66 -24.62 32.86
C GLU A 872 18.72 -23.97 33.89
N LYS A 873 18.42 -22.67 33.74
CA LYS A 873 17.45 -21.96 34.59
C LYS A 873 16.06 -22.58 34.53
N ASP A 874 15.62 -22.97 33.34
CA ASP A 874 14.31 -23.57 33.10
C ASP A 874 14.28 -25.08 33.44
N ARG A 875 15.39 -25.66 33.90
CA ARG A 875 15.60 -27.09 34.17
C ARG A 875 15.26 -27.98 32.98
N ARG A 876 15.60 -27.52 31.77
CA ARG A 876 15.41 -28.24 30.51
C ARG A 876 16.76 -28.60 29.90
N GLY A 877 16.82 -29.70 29.15
CA GLY A 877 18.00 -30.04 28.35
C GLY A 877 18.11 -29.16 27.10
N LEU A 878 19.31 -29.13 26.51
CA LEU A 878 19.53 -28.61 25.16
C LEU A 878 18.71 -29.41 24.14
N VAL A 879 18.13 -28.71 23.16
CA VAL A 879 17.37 -29.32 22.07
C VAL A 879 18.27 -29.43 20.85
N TYR A 880 18.29 -30.59 20.20
CA TYR A 880 19.13 -30.84 19.02
C TYR A 880 18.87 -29.81 17.89
N GLN A 881 17.61 -29.42 17.73
CA GLN A 881 17.18 -28.42 16.75
C GLN A 881 17.84 -27.04 16.97
N ASP A 882 18.08 -26.62 18.23
CA ASP A 882 18.77 -25.37 18.52
C ASP A 882 20.24 -25.41 18.04
N ILE A 883 20.87 -26.60 18.08
CA ILE A 883 22.24 -26.83 17.60
C ILE A 883 22.28 -26.81 16.07
N ASP A 884 21.30 -27.41 15.40
CA ASP A 884 21.20 -27.38 13.94
C ASP A 884 21.02 -25.96 13.42
N TYR A 885 20.14 -25.17 14.05
CA TYR A 885 19.97 -23.75 13.72
C TYR A 885 21.25 -22.95 13.95
N LEU A 886 21.99 -23.24 15.02
CA LEU A 886 23.24 -22.56 15.29
C LEU A 886 24.33 -22.91 14.26
N ARG A 887 24.42 -24.17 13.82
CA ARG A 887 25.34 -24.57 12.73
C ARG A 887 24.98 -23.86 11.44
N ALA A 888 23.71 -23.92 11.03
CA ALA A 888 23.23 -23.24 9.84
C ALA A 888 23.50 -21.73 9.92
N PHE A 889 23.37 -21.12 11.11
CA PHE A 889 23.69 -19.71 11.33
C PHE A 889 25.18 -19.42 11.13
N GLY A 890 26.07 -20.27 11.67
CA GLY A 890 27.51 -20.16 11.48
C GLY A 890 27.97 -20.32 10.02
N GLU A 891 27.26 -21.12 9.23
CA GLU A 891 27.53 -21.29 7.79
C GLU A 891 27.19 -20.03 6.99
N VAL A 892 26.06 -19.37 7.29
CA VAL A 892 25.60 -18.18 6.55
C VAL A 892 26.23 -16.88 7.06
N MET A 893 26.67 -16.86 8.32
CA MET A 893 27.41 -15.76 8.93
C MET A 893 28.82 -16.24 9.31
N PRO A 894 29.71 -16.46 8.34
CA PRO A 894 31.12 -16.73 8.62
C PRO A 894 31.72 -15.46 9.23
N MET A 895 31.74 -15.40 10.56
CA MET A 895 32.34 -14.32 11.31
C MET A 895 33.83 -14.27 10.96
N ALA A 896 34.39 -13.06 10.87
CA ALA A 896 35.82 -12.90 10.56
C ALA A 896 36.65 -13.78 11.54
N PRO A 897 37.68 -14.48 11.03
CA PRO A 897 38.50 -15.39 11.84
C PRO A 897 39.16 -14.69 13.03
#